data_AF-N6YW62-F1
#
_entry.id   AF-N6YW62-F1
#
_cell.length_a   1.000
_cell.length_b   1.000
_cell.length_c   1.000
_cell.angle_alpha   90.00
_cell.angle_beta   90.00
_cell.angle_gamma   90.00
#
_symmetry.space_group_name_H-M   'P 1'
#
loop_
_entity.id
_entity.type
_entity.pdbx_description
1 polymer ?
#
loop_
_entity_poly.entity_id
_entity_poly.type
_entity_poly.pdbx_seq_one_letter_code
_entity_poly.pdbx_strand_id
1 'polypeptide(L)'
;MEKIEAVASLGQAELLRPARVRAALAANDRLKLYLSVLQAAHDCAQRGDARALDLAREFAVAGVDAPWLAQLPATAYREGKELHVAGLDRLAGLLAEDLCTMARPLEGDADFAARCAHWCAWLEALAPDTLSSAQLHALTSGKRGKDDSLHLLVMDLHKALNRLASELSSETIDGAHVWQVDATDRSRIAAFMRGLNATRALKLDHPGLDTAATRDGARLLLQNDICTNDAHVLVIQVEGLRVVLTYSDLHRRRFAFFQSLLCEVGANWSEPQARTSAGLNFGATYYVGTATFDCADEEALCGVLEGIGTRIVFLIDWNRARKRLEQFVGKTDAVAILAEAARRRVGHMAWLAAGGEQLVFGAMQALGPEYFRIGDRLDGVLGTEKARAFVLESMALASAAMQQRQPLALVADDTRLLLARYLHRHDEFDLLAEHAAYCHALAEGLRDGLAHGHERDRKAAREFSERAKDWERRADQLVMDARARAEARPRWEAFAELVETADDVADALEEAAFLLSLIAADHHQGWRGEVHQTMQLLADAVLGAAQDHVRALEIARGFGEDSSAEDHEAFVAALWRVLNAERQCDVLLRDVRRALAEHVSDAATLNLSTDFAQALESATDWLLATGYGLRRLVFSRAGVGR
;
A
#
# COMPACT_ATOMS: atom_id res chain seq x y z
N MET A 1 44.83 30.32 4.14
CA MET A 1 44.85 30.30 5.61
C MET A 1 44.95 31.70 6.27
N GLU A 2 45.11 32.83 5.56
CA GLU A 2 45.57 34.08 6.22
C GLU A 2 44.51 35.09 6.71
N LYS A 3 43.22 34.95 6.36
CA LYS A 3 42.19 35.98 6.69
C LYS A 3 41.40 35.72 7.98
N ILE A 4 41.30 34.46 8.40
CA ILE A 4 40.52 34.04 9.58
C ILE A 4 41.32 34.24 10.87
N GLU A 5 42.63 34.02 10.83
CA GLU A 5 43.54 34.23 11.98
C GLU A 5 43.74 35.72 12.29
N ALA A 6 43.75 36.58 11.27
CA ALA A 6 43.83 38.03 11.44
C ALA A 6 42.58 38.66 12.09
N VAL A 7 41.41 38.02 11.96
CA VAL A 7 40.16 38.47 12.64
C VAL A 7 40.07 37.90 14.05
N ALA A 8 40.66 36.72 14.31
CA ALA A 8 40.73 36.12 15.63
C ALA A 8 41.65 36.92 16.59
N SER A 9 42.72 37.56 16.08
CA SER A 9 43.64 38.39 16.86
C SER A 9 43.06 39.75 17.29
N LEU A 10 41.89 40.14 16.77
CA LEU A 10 41.20 41.40 17.08
C LEU A 10 40.12 41.26 18.19
N GLY A 11 40.03 40.11 18.86
CA GLY A 11 39.13 39.91 20.01
C GLY A 11 37.64 39.74 19.65
N GLN A 12 37.30 39.58 18.38
CA GLN A 12 35.93 39.41 17.89
C GLN A 12 35.61 37.93 17.56
N ALA A 13 35.79 37.03 18.54
CA ALA A 13 35.59 35.59 18.36
C ALA A 13 34.14 35.20 17.99
N GLU A 14 33.13 35.97 18.39
CA GLU A 14 31.72 35.70 18.08
C GLU A 14 31.37 35.89 16.59
N LEU A 15 32.01 36.85 15.91
CA LEU A 15 31.80 37.12 14.48
C LEU A 15 32.37 36.03 13.56
N LEU A 16 33.22 35.14 14.08
CA LEU A 16 33.81 34.02 13.35
C LEU A 16 33.03 32.71 13.52
N ARG A 17 32.06 32.62 14.44
CA ARG A 17 31.35 31.36 14.75
C ARG A 17 30.61 30.75 13.54
N PRO A 18 29.84 31.48 12.72
CA PRO A 18 29.17 30.90 11.56
C PRO A 18 30.15 30.38 10.50
N ALA A 19 31.25 31.12 10.27
CA ALA A 19 32.30 30.70 9.34
C ALA A 19 33.02 29.44 9.83
N ARG A 20 33.24 29.31 11.15
CA ARG A 20 33.80 28.13 11.79
C ARG A 20 32.85 26.92 11.72
N VAL A 21 31.55 27.11 11.97
CA VAL A 21 30.55 26.02 11.85
C VAL A 21 30.46 25.52 10.40
N ARG A 22 30.42 26.42 9.41
CA ARG A 22 30.46 26.01 8.00
C ARG A 22 31.74 25.25 7.65
N ALA A 23 32.89 25.74 8.09
CA ALA A 23 34.16 25.04 7.89
C ALA A 23 34.16 23.65 8.55
N ALA A 24 33.52 23.51 9.72
CA ALA A 24 33.38 22.25 10.44
C ALA A 24 32.41 21.27 9.77
N LEU A 25 31.30 21.75 9.20
CA LEU A 25 30.39 20.92 8.40
C LEU A 25 31.06 20.45 7.11
N ALA A 26 31.78 21.33 6.40
CA ALA A 26 32.58 20.93 5.24
C ALA A 26 33.70 19.94 5.62
N ALA A 27 34.31 20.10 6.81
CA ALA A 27 35.28 19.14 7.34
C ALA A 27 34.62 17.79 7.66
N ASN A 28 33.38 17.76 8.13
CA ASN A 28 32.62 16.52 8.32
C ASN A 28 32.48 15.74 7.01
N ASP A 29 32.14 16.42 5.92
CA ASP A 29 31.98 15.79 4.61
C ASP A 29 33.31 15.23 4.09
N ARG A 30 34.41 15.97 4.28
CA ARG A 30 35.77 15.49 3.96
C ARG A 30 36.20 14.30 4.82
N LEU A 31 35.96 14.34 6.14
CA LEU A 31 36.26 13.22 7.04
C LEU A 31 35.50 11.95 6.63
N LYS A 32 34.21 12.08 6.29
CA LYS A 32 33.41 10.95 5.78
C LYS A 32 33.96 10.42 4.46
N LEU A 33 34.40 11.30 3.56
CA LEU A 33 35.07 10.90 2.32
C LEU A 33 36.36 10.14 2.60
N TYR A 34 37.25 10.64 3.48
CA TYR A 34 38.52 9.99 3.82
C TYR A 34 38.32 8.60 4.42
N LEU A 35 37.37 8.46 5.35
CA LEU A 35 37.01 7.16 5.92
C LEU A 35 36.44 6.22 4.85
N SER A 36 35.66 6.74 3.90
CA SER A 36 35.12 5.96 2.78
C SER A 36 36.23 5.51 1.81
N VAL A 37 37.24 6.35 1.56
CA VAL A 37 38.42 6.02 0.76
C VAL A 37 39.25 4.92 1.44
N LEU A 38 39.49 5.01 2.75
CA LEU A 38 40.19 3.95 3.50
C LEU A 38 39.44 2.61 3.49
N GLN A 39 38.11 2.66 3.57
CA GLN A 39 37.27 1.47 3.46
C GLN A 39 37.31 0.89 2.04
N ALA A 40 37.25 1.73 1.01
CA ALA A 40 37.37 1.30 -0.38
C ALA A 40 38.76 0.66 -0.64
N ALA A 41 39.82 1.24 -0.09
CA ALA A 41 41.18 0.69 -0.15
C ALA A 41 41.27 -0.69 0.52
N HIS A 42 40.64 -0.84 1.68
CA HIS A 42 40.55 -2.12 2.35
C HIS A 42 39.80 -3.18 1.52
N ASP A 43 38.67 -2.81 0.92
CA ASP A 43 37.84 -3.70 0.10
C ASP A 43 38.55 -4.13 -1.19
N CYS A 44 39.21 -3.20 -1.88
CA CYS A 44 40.02 -3.48 -3.07
C CYS A 44 41.16 -4.45 -2.74
N ALA A 45 41.87 -4.20 -1.64
CA ALA A 45 42.95 -5.08 -1.17
C ALA A 45 42.46 -6.47 -0.71
N GLN A 46 41.19 -6.63 -0.34
CA GLN A 46 40.61 -7.95 -0.01
C GLN A 46 40.16 -8.74 -1.24
N ARG A 47 39.56 -8.09 -2.23
CA ARG A 47 38.90 -8.78 -3.37
C ARG A 47 39.85 -9.08 -4.53
N GLY A 48 41.00 -8.42 -4.60
CA GLY A 48 42.02 -8.65 -5.65
C GLY A 48 41.57 -8.23 -7.06
N ASP A 49 40.41 -7.60 -7.21
CA ASP A 49 39.87 -7.11 -8.48
C ASP A 49 39.78 -5.58 -8.44
N ALA A 50 40.44 -4.94 -9.40
CA ALA A 50 40.76 -3.51 -9.43
C ALA A 50 39.60 -2.62 -9.91
N ARG A 51 38.35 -2.95 -9.58
CA ARG A 51 37.24 -2.00 -9.74
C ARG A 51 37.15 -1.12 -8.49
N ALA A 52 37.97 -0.06 -8.49
CA ALA A 52 37.86 1.01 -7.51
C ALA A 52 36.43 1.56 -7.50
N LEU A 53 35.89 1.82 -6.30
CA LEU A 53 34.64 2.58 -6.19
C LEU A 53 34.80 3.91 -6.93
N ASP A 54 33.87 4.22 -7.83
CA ASP A 54 33.79 5.54 -8.43
C ASP A 54 33.28 6.53 -7.36
N LEU A 55 34.21 7.29 -6.79
CA LEU A 55 33.94 8.32 -5.80
C LEU A 55 33.91 9.73 -6.42
N ALA A 56 33.92 9.87 -7.75
CA ALA A 56 34.05 11.17 -8.41
C ALA A 56 33.00 12.19 -7.94
N ARG A 57 31.79 11.71 -7.63
CA ARG A 57 30.70 12.55 -7.12
C ARG A 57 30.93 12.98 -5.67
N GLU A 58 31.43 12.10 -4.81
CA GLU A 58 31.76 12.39 -3.41
C GLU A 58 32.91 13.37 -3.30
N PHE A 59 33.92 13.27 -4.18
CA PHE A 59 34.99 14.26 -4.30
C PHE A 59 34.45 15.63 -4.72
N ALA A 60 33.56 15.67 -5.72
CA ALA A 60 32.92 16.91 -6.18
C ALA A 60 32.05 17.57 -5.09
N VAL A 61 31.33 16.77 -4.30
CA VAL A 61 30.49 17.25 -3.18
C VAL A 61 31.33 17.75 -2.02
N ALA A 62 32.41 17.04 -1.66
CA ALA A 62 33.32 17.44 -0.58
C ALA A 62 34.27 18.60 -0.97
N GLY A 63 34.28 19.00 -2.24
CA GLY A 63 35.17 20.03 -2.77
C GLY A 63 36.65 19.65 -2.70
N VAL A 64 36.97 18.34 -2.74
CA VAL A 64 38.34 17.83 -2.62
C VAL A 64 38.91 17.61 -4.02
N ASP A 65 39.96 18.35 -4.37
CA ASP A 65 40.75 18.13 -5.58
C ASP A 65 42.07 17.45 -5.22
N ALA A 66 42.00 16.14 -4.95
CA ALA A 66 43.15 15.32 -4.59
C ALA A 66 43.18 14.04 -5.44
N PRO A 67 43.74 14.08 -6.65
CA PRO A 67 43.77 12.93 -7.57
C PRO A 67 44.43 11.68 -6.97
N TRP A 68 45.43 11.86 -6.12
CA TRP A 68 46.11 10.77 -5.42
C TRP A 68 45.18 10.01 -4.46
N LEU A 69 44.23 10.71 -3.82
CA LEU A 69 43.28 10.13 -2.88
C LEU A 69 42.22 9.28 -3.60
N ALA A 70 41.84 9.69 -4.81
CA ALA A 70 40.93 8.91 -5.66
C ALA A 70 41.59 7.61 -6.18
N GLN A 71 42.91 7.62 -6.35
CA GLN A 71 43.69 6.46 -6.80
C GLN A 71 44.08 5.52 -5.64
N LEU A 72 44.08 6.02 -4.42
CA LEU A 72 44.51 5.30 -3.21
C LEU A 72 43.86 3.90 -3.08
N PRO A 73 42.53 3.72 -3.30
CA PRO A 73 41.92 2.41 -3.22
C PRO A 73 42.49 1.38 -4.20
N ALA A 74 42.84 1.81 -5.41
CA ALA A 74 43.38 0.92 -6.44
C ALA A 74 44.83 0.49 -6.17
N THR A 75 45.56 1.27 -5.37
CA THR A 75 46.97 1.03 -5.03
C THR A 75 47.16 0.26 -3.72
N ALA A 76 46.10 0.07 -2.94
CA ALA A 76 46.17 -0.61 -1.66
C ALA A 76 46.25 -2.14 -1.83
N TYR A 77 47.06 -2.79 -1.01
CA TYR A 77 47.20 -4.25 -1.00
C TYR A 77 47.34 -4.79 0.42
N ARG A 78 47.14 -6.09 0.60
CA ARG A 78 47.28 -6.75 1.90
C ARG A 78 48.52 -7.63 1.94
N GLU A 79 49.27 -7.51 3.04
CA GLU A 79 50.34 -8.42 3.40
C GLU A 79 50.02 -9.01 4.78
N GLY A 80 49.57 -10.27 4.81
CA GLY A 80 49.11 -10.92 6.04
C GLY A 80 47.93 -10.21 6.70
N LYS A 81 48.16 -9.61 7.87
CA LYS A 81 47.15 -8.88 8.66
C LYS A 81 47.21 -7.36 8.47
N GLU A 82 48.18 -6.87 7.71
CA GLU A 82 48.38 -5.44 7.46
C GLU A 82 47.85 -5.04 6.09
N LEU A 83 47.20 -3.89 6.06
CA LEU A 83 46.75 -3.21 4.85
C LEU A 83 47.78 -2.14 4.51
N HIS A 84 48.43 -2.28 3.35
CA HIS A 84 49.34 -1.28 2.82
C HIS A 84 48.55 -0.23 2.05
N VAL A 85 48.69 1.02 2.46
CA VAL A 85 48.01 2.18 1.88
C VAL A 85 49.07 3.24 1.60
N ALA A 86 49.40 3.43 0.33
CA ALA A 86 50.37 4.45 -0.07
C ALA A 86 49.87 5.86 0.26
N GLY A 87 50.66 6.62 1.01
CA GLY A 87 50.28 7.98 1.42
C GLY A 87 49.29 8.01 2.59
N LEU A 88 49.27 6.96 3.41
CA LEU A 88 48.47 6.91 4.62
C LEU A 88 48.90 8.00 5.62
N ASP A 89 50.19 8.32 5.70
CA ASP A 89 50.73 9.45 6.46
C ASP A 89 50.05 10.78 6.08
N ARG A 90 49.91 11.04 4.77
CA ARG A 90 49.23 12.23 4.25
C ARG A 90 47.75 12.22 4.58
N LEU A 91 47.11 11.05 4.48
CA LEU A 91 45.69 10.90 4.81
C LEU A 91 45.42 11.03 6.31
N ALA A 92 46.32 10.51 7.16
CA ALA A 92 46.27 10.68 8.61
C ALA A 92 46.42 12.17 8.99
N GLY A 93 47.31 12.90 8.29
CA GLY A 93 47.41 14.35 8.40
C GLY A 93 46.11 15.08 8.04
N LEU A 94 45.49 14.72 6.91
CA LEU A 94 44.20 15.30 6.49
C LEU A 94 43.06 14.97 7.47
N LEU A 95 43.02 13.73 7.98
CA LEU A 95 42.07 13.30 9.01
C LEU A 95 42.23 14.14 10.30
N ALA A 96 43.47 14.36 10.74
CA ALA A 96 43.75 15.16 11.94
C ALA A 96 43.41 16.64 11.73
N GLU A 97 43.77 17.22 10.58
CA GLU A 97 43.47 18.61 10.22
C GLU A 97 41.96 18.86 10.16
N ASP A 98 41.22 17.99 9.48
CA ASP A 98 39.77 18.12 9.37
C ASP A 98 39.06 17.77 10.68
N LEU A 99 39.58 16.87 11.51
CA LEU A 99 39.05 16.62 12.86
C LEU A 99 39.19 17.87 13.74
N CYS A 100 40.35 18.50 13.74
CA CYS A 100 40.59 19.77 14.44
C CYS A 100 39.69 20.89 13.91
N THR A 101 39.54 20.98 12.58
CA THR A 101 38.64 21.95 11.94
C THR A 101 37.18 21.72 12.34
N MET A 102 36.76 20.46 12.41
CA MET A 102 35.42 20.06 12.80
C MET A 102 35.13 20.35 14.29
N ALA A 103 36.11 20.14 15.17
CA ALA A 103 35.97 20.41 16.60
C ALA A 103 36.03 21.90 16.96
N ARG A 104 36.62 22.73 16.10
CA ARG A 104 36.90 24.15 16.35
C ARG A 104 35.69 25.00 16.83
N PRO A 105 34.46 24.81 16.32
CA PRO A 105 33.31 25.58 16.80
C PRO A 105 32.86 25.18 18.21
N LEU A 106 33.27 24.00 18.68
CA LEU A 106 32.95 23.43 19.99
C LEU A 106 34.11 23.60 20.99
N GLU A 107 35.11 24.45 20.66
CA GLU A 107 36.18 24.86 21.57
C GLU A 107 35.59 25.34 22.91
N GLY A 108 35.87 24.61 23.99
CA GLY A 108 35.32 24.84 25.33
C GLY A 108 34.63 23.62 25.95
N ASP A 109 34.23 22.64 25.15
CA ASP A 109 33.75 21.34 25.64
C ASP A 109 34.95 20.43 25.96
N ALA A 110 35.17 20.16 27.25
CA ALA A 110 36.32 19.40 27.74
C ALA A 110 36.30 17.93 27.26
N ASP A 111 35.13 17.33 27.03
CA ASP A 111 35.02 15.96 26.54
C ASP A 111 35.44 15.88 25.07
N PHE A 112 34.91 16.77 24.23
CA PHE A 112 35.30 16.82 22.82
C PHE A 112 36.77 17.18 22.66
N ALA A 113 37.31 18.11 23.45
CA ALA A 113 38.72 18.45 23.41
C ALA A 113 39.62 17.25 23.74
N ALA A 114 39.29 16.49 24.80
CA ALA A 114 40.05 15.31 25.19
C ALA A 114 39.99 14.20 24.13
N ARG A 115 38.79 13.93 23.58
CA ARG A 115 38.61 12.93 22.52
C ARG A 115 39.31 13.31 21.22
N CYS A 116 39.23 14.58 20.80
CA CYS A 116 39.94 15.07 19.62
C CYS A 116 41.46 14.96 19.80
N ALA A 117 41.99 15.38 20.96
CA ALA A 117 43.42 15.29 21.24
C ALA A 117 43.90 13.82 21.23
N HIS A 118 43.12 12.90 21.82
CA HIS A 118 43.40 11.48 21.79
C HIS A 118 43.51 10.96 20.34
N TRP A 119 42.52 11.25 19.51
CA TRP A 119 42.50 10.77 18.12
C TRP A 119 43.55 11.43 17.22
N CYS A 120 43.86 12.72 17.41
CA CYS A 120 44.98 13.37 16.71
C CYS A 120 46.31 12.71 17.06
N ALA A 121 46.60 12.50 18.35
CA ALA A 121 47.83 11.81 18.78
C ALA A 121 47.87 10.36 18.28
N TRP A 122 46.72 9.69 18.21
CA TRP A 122 46.63 8.33 17.67
C TRP A 122 46.89 8.29 16.16
N LEU A 123 46.37 9.27 15.40
CA LEU A 123 46.62 9.41 13.96
C LEU A 123 48.10 9.71 13.67
N GLU A 124 48.74 10.56 14.47
CA GLU A 124 50.18 10.85 14.38
C GLU A 124 51.06 9.62 14.68
N ALA A 125 50.58 8.71 15.52
CA ALA A 125 51.30 7.48 15.89
C ALA A 125 51.08 6.31 14.91
N LEU A 126 50.27 6.50 13.85
CA LEU A 126 50.09 5.49 12.83
C LEU A 126 51.39 5.25 12.04
N ALA A 127 51.59 4.00 11.61
CA ALA A 127 52.64 3.69 10.66
C ALA A 127 52.34 4.42 9.33
N PRO A 128 53.38 4.91 8.62
CA PRO A 128 53.20 5.81 7.49
C PRO A 128 52.48 5.21 6.29
N ASP A 129 52.54 3.88 6.12
CA ASP A 129 51.99 3.18 4.96
C ASP A 129 51.20 1.91 5.32
N THR A 130 51.03 1.57 6.61
CA THR A 130 50.35 0.33 7.02
C THR A 130 49.26 0.54 8.09
N LEU A 131 48.15 -0.17 7.91
CA LEU A 131 47.04 -0.26 8.86
C LEU A 131 46.74 -1.71 9.23
N SER A 132 46.77 -2.02 10.52
CA SER A 132 46.21 -3.28 11.01
C SER A 132 44.68 -3.28 10.92
N SER A 133 44.06 -4.46 10.92
CA SER A 133 42.60 -4.59 10.98
C SER A 133 41.97 -3.92 12.20
N ALA A 134 42.69 -3.87 13.33
CA ALA A 134 42.21 -3.22 14.55
C ALA A 134 42.24 -1.69 14.42
N GLN A 135 43.30 -1.13 13.83
CA GLN A 135 43.42 0.30 13.55
C GLN A 135 42.38 0.76 12.53
N LEU A 136 42.14 -0.01 11.47
CA LEU A 136 41.08 0.30 10.51
C LEU A 136 39.69 0.30 11.19
N HIS A 137 39.43 -0.65 12.09
CA HIS A 137 38.19 -0.68 12.87
C HIS A 137 38.06 0.53 13.80
N ALA A 138 39.14 0.92 14.48
CA ALA A 138 39.21 2.10 15.34
C ALA A 138 38.91 3.41 14.57
N LEU A 139 39.29 3.49 13.30
CA LEU A 139 38.98 4.63 12.43
C LEU A 139 37.52 4.66 11.97
N THR A 140 36.92 3.49 11.72
CA THR A 140 35.70 3.39 10.89
C THR A 140 34.45 2.87 11.61
N SER A 141 34.56 2.34 12.81
CA SER A 141 33.43 1.71 13.52
C SER A 141 32.36 2.72 13.96
N GLY A 142 31.08 2.46 13.70
CA GLY A 142 29.95 3.23 14.26
C GLY A 142 29.28 2.59 15.50
N LYS A 143 29.87 1.53 16.07
CA LYS A 143 29.23 0.78 17.17
C LYS A 143 29.38 1.49 18.52
N ARG A 144 28.30 2.06 19.06
CA ARG A 144 28.28 2.50 20.47
C ARG A 144 28.33 1.28 21.39
N GLY A 145 29.30 1.24 22.31
CA GLY A 145 29.58 0.09 23.15
C GLY A 145 30.75 0.31 24.10
N LYS A 146 31.68 -0.64 24.17
CA LYS A 146 32.83 -0.61 25.11
C LYS A 146 33.97 0.32 24.69
N ASP A 147 34.17 0.51 23.38
CA ASP A 147 35.32 1.27 22.85
C ASP A 147 34.85 2.42 21.94
N ASP A 148 35.52 3.56 22.01
CA ASP A 148 35.31 4.73 21.14
C ASP A 148 35.96 4.53 19.77
N SER A 149 35.56 5.32 18.78
CA SER A 149 36.15 5.31 17.43
C SER A 149 36.24 6.73 16.86
N LEU A 150 37.12 6.95 15.89
CA LEU A 150 37.19 8.24 15.20
C LEU A 150 35.84 8.58 14.54
N HIS A 151 35.20 7.59 13.91
CA HIS A 151 33.90 7.78 13.28
C HIS A 151 32.79 8.17 14.28
N LEU A 152 32.77 7.58 15.48
CA LEU A 152 31.81 7.95 16.54
C LEU A 152 32.03 9.37 17.03
N LEU A 153 33.30 9.78 17.23
CA LEU A 153 33.62 11.16 17.57
C LEU A 153 33.14 12.13 16.48
N VAL A 154 33.40 11.83 15.21
CA VAL A 154 32.90 12.63 14.07
C VAL A 154 31.37 12.73 14.08
N MET A 155 30.66 11.65 14.43
CA MET A 155 29.20 11.70 14.56
C MET A 155 28.71 12.53 15.76
N ASP A 156 29.36 12.39 16.91
CA ASP A 156 29.01 13.16 18.11
C ASP A 156 29.26 14.65 17.89
N LEU A 157 30.40 15.00 17.28
CA LEU A 157 30.71 16.34 16.83
C LEU A 157 29.66 16.85 15.84
N HIS A 158 29.23 16.04 14.86
CA HIS A 158 28.20 16.46 13.90
C HIS A 158 26.87 16.78 14.58
N LYS A 159 26.43 15.95 15.54
CA LYS A 159 25.22 16.20 16.33
C LYS A 159 25.34 17.46 17.18
N ALA A 160 26.49 17.65 17.82
CA ALA A 160 26.78 18.86 18.59
C ALA A 160 26.82 20.11 17.70
N LEU A 161 27.42 20.02 16.52
CA LEU A 161 27.44 21.08 15.51
C LEU A 161 26.04 21.40 14.98
N ASN A 162 25.17 20.41 14.79
CA ASN A 162 23.78 20.68 14.37
C ASN A 162 22.98 21.40 15.47
N ARG A 163 23.22 21.07 16.74
CA ARG A 163 22.66 21.81 17.89
C ARG A 163 23.23 23.23 17.97
N LEU A 164 24.55 23.38 17.84
CA LEU A 164 25.18 24.70 17.84
C LEU A 164 24.73 25.53 16.63
N ALA A 165 24.54 24.91 15.47
CA ALA A 165 24.04 25.56 14.29
C ALA A 165 22.61 26.08 14.51
N SER A 166 21.72 25.29 15.14
CA SER A 166 20.37 25.74 15.45
C SER A 166 20.37 26.93 16.41
N GLU A 167 21.25 26.94 17.41
CA GLU A 167 21.48 28.05 18.34
C GLU A 167 22.07 29.30 17.66
N LEU A 168 22.89 29.12 16.63
CA LEU A 168 23.55 30.19 15.85
C LEU A 168 22.77 30.64 14.62
N SER A 169 21.53 30.15 14.42
CA SER A 169 20.70 30.56 13.28
C SER A 169 20.51 32.08 13.27
N SER A 170 20.88 32.72 12.16
CA SER A 170 20.74 34.18 12.01
C SER A 170 19.27 34.58 11.90
N GLU A 171 18.44 33.64 11.44
CA GLU A 171 17.02 33.80 11.19
C GLU A 171 16.34 32.43 11.18
N THR A 172 15.05 32.41 11.54
CA THR A 172 14.17 31.26 11.36
C THR A 172 13.12 31.61 10.32
N ILE A 173 12.98 30.79 9.27
CA ILE A 173 11.93 30.94 8.24
C ILE A 173 10.96 29.78 8.38
N ASP A 174 9.73 30.05 8.84
CA ASP A 174 8.66 29.06 9.01
C ASP A 174 9.08 27.78 9.77
N GLY A 175 10.05 27.91 10.69
CA GLY A 175 10.60 26.81 11.49
C GLY A 175 11.88 26.17 10.93
N ALA A 176 12.38 26.60 9.76
CA ALA A 176 13.71 26.22 9.29
C ALA A 176 14.78 27.11 9.91
N HIS A 177 15.90 26.50 10.33
CA HIS A 177 17.08 27.23 10.77
C HIS A 177 17.87 27.69 9.54
N VAL A 178 18.10 28.99 9.41
CA VAL A 178 18.64 29.60 8.18
C VAL A 178 19.94 30.36 8.45
N TRP A 179 20.93 30.15 7.57
CA TRP A 179 22.22 30.85 7.62
C TRP A 179 22.61 31.40 6.25
N GLN A 180 22.98 32.69 6.21
CA GLN A 180 23.62 33.36 5.05
C GLN A 180 22.93 33.06 3.72
N VAL A 181 21.62 33.22 3.66
CA VAL A 181 20.83 33.07 2.42
C VAL A 181 20.51 34.43 1.81
N ASP A 182 20.25 34.42 0.50
CA ASP A 182 19.87 35.64 -0.22
C ASP A 182 18.36 35.88 -0.12
N ALA A 183 17.92 37.08 -0.49
CA ALA A 183 16.50 37.45 -0.46
C ALA A 183 15.62 36.51 -1.31
N THR A 184 16.15 36.00 -2.43
CA THR A 184 15.44 35.07 -3.33
C THR A 184 15.30 33.66 -2.76
N ASP A 185 16.16 33.24 -1.82
CA ASP A 185 16.04 31.92 -1.18
C ASP A 185 14.91 31.85 -0.18
N ARG A 186 14.55 33.00 0.41
CA ARG A 186 13.55 33.07 1.47
C ARG A 186 12.20 32.52 1.02
N SER A 187 11.77 32.86 -0.19
CA SER A 187 10.51 32.34 -0.77
C SER A 187 10.57 30.83 -1.02
N ARG A 188 11.74 30.32 -1.45
CA ARG A 188 11.97 28.89 -1.72
C ARG A 188 11.98 28.07 -0.43
N ILE A 189 12.66 28.56 0.61
CA ILE A 189 12.68 27.96 1.96
C ILE A 189 11.26 27.96 2.54
N ALA A 190 10.56 29.09 2.47
CA ALA A 190 9.18 29.20 2.92
C ALA A 190 8.27 28.22 2.17
N ALA A 191 8.44 28.03 0.86
CA ALA A 191 7.66 27.06 0.09
C ALA A 191 7.86 25.62 0.56
N PHE A 192 9.11 25.21 0.75
CA PHE A 192 9.42 23.90 1.33
C PHE A 192 8.77 23.73 2.71
N MET A 193 8.93 24.73 3.58
CA MET A 193 8.42 24.70 4.95
C MET A 193 6.89 24.75 5.01
N ARG A 194 6.19 25.46 4.11
CA ARG A 194 4.73 25.40 4.00
C ARG A 194 4.26 23.98 3.78
N GLY A 195 4.88 23.27 2.84
CA GLY A 195 4.54 21.88 2.54
C GLY A 195 4.81 20.96 3.73
N LEU A 196 5.98 21.09 4.33
CA LEU A 196 6.37 20.30 5.51
C LEU A 196 5.44 20.56 6.70
N ASN A 197 5.11 21.82 6.98
CA ASN A 197 4.26 22.22 8.10
C ASN A 197 2.80 21.81 7.89
N ALA A 198 2.32 21.75 6.64
CA ALA A 198 0.98 21.27 6.33
C ALA A 198 0.74 19.82 6.76
N THR A 199 1.81 19.01 6.85
CA THR A 199 1.71 17.61 7.30
C THR A 199 2.51 17.30 8.57
N ARG A 200 3.25 18.27 9.14
CA ARG A 200 4.09 18.12 10.34
C ARG A 200 3.34 17.52 11.53
N ALA A 201 2.09 17.93 11.77
CA ALA A 201 1.27 17.42 12.87
C ALA A 201 1.04 15.90 12.80
N LEU A 202 1.14 15.29 11.61
CA LEU A 202 0.94 13.86 11.41
C LEU A 202 2.07 13.02 12.01
N LYS A 203 3.22 13.59 12.40
CA LYS A 203 4.28 12.87 13.13
C LYS A 203 3.98 12.68 14.63
N LEU A 204 2.97 13.38 15.15
CA LEU A 204 2.70 13.51 16.58
C LEU A 204 3.98 13.96 17.33
N ASP A 205 4.32 13.27 18.42
CA ASP A 205 5.51 13.56 19.24
C ASP A 205 6.80 12.90 18.71
N HIS A 206 6.76 12.24 17.55
CA HIS A 206 7.95 11.58 17.01
C HIS A 206 9.04 12.62 16.66
N PRO A 207 10.32 12.41 17.04
CA PRO A 207 11.42 13.32 16.69
C PRO A 207 11.66 13.40 15.18
N GLY A 208 12.31 14.48 14.73
CA GLY A 208 12.63 14.74 13.33
C GLY A 208 11.72 15.79 12.67
N LEU A 209 11.93 15.95 11.36
CA LEU A 209 11.48 17.04 10.47
C LEU A 209 12.15 18.40 10.71
N ASP A 210 13.26 18.42 11.45
CA ASP A 210 14.04 19.64 11.61
C ASP A 210 14.71 19.98 10.27
N THR A 211 14.67 21.26 9.91
CA THR A 211 15.13 21.74 8.61
C THR A 211 16.23 22.76 8.78
N ALA A 212 17.31 22.57 8.03
CA ALA A 212 18.46 23.44 7.96
C ALA A 212 18.58 23.97 6.54
N ALA A 213 18.79 25.28 6.37
CA ALA A 213 18.91 25.92 5.06
C ALA A 213 20.13 26.87 5.01
N THR A 214 20.99 26.69 4.01
CA THR A 214 22.14 27.56 3.78
C THR A 214 22.41 27.73 2.29
N ARG A 215 23.00 28.85 1.92
CA ARG A 215 23.54 29.04 0.58
C ARG A 215 24.99 28.54 0.50
N ASP A 216 25.33 27.92 -0.62
CA ASP A 216 26.68 27.56 -1.03
C ASP A 216 26.92 28.02 -2.48
N GLY A 217 27.64 29.13 -2.63
CA GLY A 217 27.81 29.81 -3.90
C GLY A 217 26.47 30.16 -4.57
N ALA A 218 26.22 29.61 -5.76
CA ALA A 218 24.98 29.81 -6.50
C ALA A 218 23.80 28.93 -6.01
N ARG A 219 24.06 27.97 -5.11
CA ARG A 219 23.08 26.94 -4.74
C ARG A 219 22.49 27.20 -3.37
N LEU A 220 21.18 26.97 -3.24
CA LEU A 220 20.53 26.84 -1.95
C LEU A 220 20.51 25.35 -1.55
N LEU A 221 20.97 25.05 -0.34
CA LEU A 221 20.95 23.73 0.25
C LEU A 221 19.88 23.68 1.34
N LEU A 222 18.98 22.70 1.26
CA LEU A 222 18.00 22.36 2.29
C LEU A 222 18.30 20.95 2.78
N GLN A 223 18.41 20.75 4.09
CA GLN A 223 18.54 19.44 4.69
C GLN A 223 17.37 19.25 5.65
N ASN A 224 16.72 18.08 5.57
CA ASN A 224 15.65 17.72 6.48
C ASN A 224 16.00 16.43 7.23
N ASP A 225 15.77 16.43 8.54
CA ASP A 225 15.92 15.24 9.35
C ASP A 225 14.68 14.34 9.22
N ILE A 226 14.87 13.13 8.70
CA ILE A 226 13.78 12.19 8.39
C ILE A 226 13.79 10.94 9.28
N CYS A 227 14.78 10.76 10.17
CA CYS A 227 14.85 9.64 11.11
C CYS A 227 16.01 9.76 12.12
N THR A 228 15.99 8.95 13.17
CA THR A 228 17.07 8.85 14.16
C THR A 228 18.29 8.02 13.72
N ASN A 229 18.30 7.50 12.48
CA ASN A 229 19.32 6.58 11.97
C ASN A 229 20.15 7.25 10.85
N ASP A 230 21.47 7.08 10.96
CA ASP A 230 22.51 7.72 10.15
C ASP A 230 22.46 7.39 8.65
N ALA A 231 21.71 6.36 8.24
CA ALA A 231 21.44 6.03 6.83
C ALA A 231 20.45 6.99 6.14
N HIS A 232 19.61 7.68 6.90
CA HIS A 232 18.45 8.38 6.37
C HIS A 232 18.78 9.85 6.14
N VAL A 233 19.30 10.16 4.96
CA VAL A 233 19.70 11.52 4.57
C VAL A 233 18.74 12.02 3.50
N LEU A 234 18.24 13.24 3.68
CA LEU A 234 17.47 13.97 2.68
C LEU A 234 18.07 15.36 2.52
N VAL A 235 18.70 15.59 1.36
CA VAL A 235 19.31 16.88 0.99
C VAL A 235 18.72 17.34 -0.34
N ILE A 236 18.30 18.59 -0.40
CA ILE A 236 17.76 19.24 -1.58
C ILE A 236 18.71 20.38 -1.96
N GLN A 237 19.09 20.42 -3.22
CA GLN A 237 19.91 21.47 -3.80
C GLN A 237 19.08 22.22 -4.83
N VAL A 238 19.09 23.54 -4.78
CA VAL A 238 18.37 24.40 -5.73
C VAL A 238 19.37 25.33 -6.40
N GLU A 239 19.50 25.23 -7.73
CA GLU A 239 20.37 26.07 -8.55
C GLU A 239 19.57 26.57 -9.76
N GLY A 240 19.39 27.89 -9.87
CA GLY A 240 18.46 28.47 -10.85
C GLY A 240 17.03 27.95 -10.65
N LEU A 241 16.46 27.34 -11.68
CA LEU A 241 15.13 26.70 -11.68
C LEU A 241 15.19 25.17 -11.58
N ARG A 242 16.34 24.61 -11.21
CA ARG A 242 16.54 23.17 -11.08
C ARG A 242 16.60 22.76 -9.61
N VAL A 243 15.85 21.73 -9.26
CA VAL A 243 15.89 21.09 -7.93
C VAL A 243 16.51 19.71 -8.05
N VAL A 244 17.49 19.42 -7.21
CA VAL A 244 18.15 18.11 -7.11
C VAL A 244 17.99 17.60 -5.68
N LEU A 245 17.24 16.51 -5.51
CA LEU A 245 17.04 15.87 -4.22
C LEU A 245 17.89 14.60 -4.16
N THR A 246 18.77 14.51 -3.16
CA THR A 246 19.52 13.30 -2.83
C THR A 246 18.89 12.66 -1.62
N TYR A 247 18.54 11.39 -1.76
CA TYR A 247 17.90 10.60 -0.72
C TYR A 247 18.64 9.30 -0.50
N SER A 248 18.87 8.95 0.76
CA SER A 248 19.38 7.65 1.16
C SER A 248 18.48 6.96 2.17
N ASP A 249 18.32 5.64 2.03
CA ASP A 249 17.54 4.84 2.97
C ASP A 249 18.10 3.42 3.12
N LEU A 250 18.03 2.88 4.34
CA LEU A 250 18.48 1.52 4.64
C LEU A 250 17.57 0.44 4.01
N HIS A 251 16.31 0.78 3.78
CA HIS A 251 15.27 -0.14 3.38
C HIS A 251 14.82 0.12 1.95
N ARG A 252 15.18 -0.79 1.04
CA ARG A 252 14.79 -0.74 -0.38
C ARG A 252 13.31 -0.44 -0.62
N ARG A 253 12.42 -1.00 0.20
CA ARG A 253 10.98 -0.81 0.07
C ARG A 253 10.52 0.60 0.47
N ARG A 254 11.09 1.18 1.53
CA ARG A 254 10.83 2.58 1.93
C ARG A 254 11.43 3.54 0.92
N PHE A 255 12.59 3.19 0.36
CA PHE A 255 13.18 3.91 -0.76
C PHE A 255 12.23 3.98 -1.96
N ALA A 256 11.77 2.82 -2.45
CA ALA A 256 10.85 2.74 -3.57
C ALA A 256 9.51 3.44 -3.30
N PHE A 257 9.01 3.37 -2.06
CA PHE A 257 7.82 4.09 -1.63
C PHE A 257 7.99 5.62 -1.74
N PHE A 258 9.10 6.18 -1.25
CA PHE A 258 9.33 7.62 -1.37
C PHE A 258 9.54 8.04 -2.82
N GLN A 259 10.24 7.20 -3.59
CA GLN A 259 10.43 7.38 -5.02
C GLN A 259 9.08 7.52 -5.72
N SER A 260 8.12 6.60 -5.48
CA SER A 260 6.79 6.68 -6.10
C SER A 260 6.03 7.94 -5.70
N LEU A 261 6.10 8.36 -4.42
CA LEU A 261 5.43 9.58 -3.96
C LEU A 261 5.99 10.85 -4.62
N LEU A 262 7.30 10.91 -4.86
CA LEU A 262 7.94 12.07 -5.51
C LEU A 262 7.76 12.05 -7.03
N CYS A 263 7.61 10.89 -7.67
CA CYS A 263 7.24 10.83 -9.09
C CYS A 263 5.89 11.54 -9.36
N GLU A 264 4.94 11.47 -8.43
CA GLU A 264 3.67 12.22 -8.52
C GLU A 264 3.86 13.75 -8.45
N VAL A 265 5.03 14.23 -8.03
CA VAL A 265 5.43 15.65 -8.00
C VAL A 265 6.35 16.01 -9.19
N GLY A 266 6.54 15.08 -10.13
CA GLY A 266 7.38 15.28 -11.31
C GLY A 266 8.87 14.92 -11.11
N ALA A 267 9.20 14.11 -10.11
CA ALA A 267 10.58 13.65 -9.92
C ALA A 267 11.04 12.73 -11.06
N ASN A 268 12.19 13.06 -11.65
CA ASN A 268 12.92 12.13 -12.51
C ASN A 268 14.11 11.53 -11.73
N TRP A 269 14.07 10.22 -11.50
CA TRP A 269 15.03 9.53 -10.64
C TRP A 269 16.17 8.87 -11.42
N SER A 270 17.38 8.98 -10.90
CA SER A 270 18.50 8.13 -11.28
C SER A 270 18.25 6.66 -10.87
N GLU A 271 18.97 5.73 -11.48
CA GLU A 271 18.99 4.35 -10.98
C GLU A 271 19.46 4.30 -9.52
N PRO A 272 18.71 3.64 -8.62
CA PRO A 272 19.11 3.53 -7.22
C PRO A 272 20.38 2.70 -7.09
N GLN A 273 21.39 3.26 -6.43
CA GLN A 273 22.65 2.56 -6.17
C GLN A 273 22.58 1.88 -4.81
N ALA A 274 22.77 0.56 -4.80
CA ALA A 274 23.00 -0.19 -3.58
C ALA A 274 24.45 0.03 -3.15
N ARG A 275 24.62 0.62 -1.97
CA ARG A 275 25.92 0.91 -1.38
C ARG A 275 26.08 0.14 -0.09
N THR A 276 27.26 -0.41 0.12
CA THR A 276 27.64 -1.04 1.38
C THR A 276 28.91 -0.36 1.84
N SER A 277 28.86 0.30 2.99
CA SER A 277 30.06 0.88 3.63
C SER A 277 30.18 0.22 4.99
N ALA A 278 31.33 -0.42 5.26
CA ALA A 278 31.53 -1.20 6.48
C ALA A 278 31.43 -0.35 7.77
N GLY A 279 31.59 0.98 7.68
CA GLY A 279 31.48 1.91 8.81
C GLY A 279 30.14 2.62 8.97
N LEU A 280 29.35 2.73 7.89
CA LEU A 280 27.99 3.26 7.96
C LEU A 280 26.99 2.11 8.16
N ASN A 281 26.09 2.24 9.15
CA ASN A 281 25.02 1.27 9.40
C ASN A 281 25.49 -0.18 9.58
N PHE A 282 26.65 -0.39 10.21
CA PHE A 282 27.19 -1.72 10.52
C PHE A 282 27.47 -2.60 9.28
N GLY A 283 27.76 -2.00 8.12
CA GLY A 283 27.97 -2.74 6.87
C GLY A 283 26.67 -3.23 6.24
N ALA A 284 25.51 -2.73 6.67
CA ALA A 284 24.26 -3.00 6.01
C ALA A 284 24.17 -2.21 4.69
N THR A 285 23.70 -2.87 3.64
CA THR A 285 23.43 -2.22 2.36
C THR A 285 22.36 -1.14 2.54
N TYR A 286 22.68 0.08 2.10
CA TYR A 286 21.74 1.19 1.98
C TYR A 286 21.59 1.58 0.51
N TYR A 287 20.52 2.29 0.20
CA TYR A 287 20.17 2.69 -1.15
C TYR A 287 20.27 4.19 -1.25
N VAL A 288 20.94 4.69 -2.30
CA VAL A 288 21.02 6.11 -2.60
C VAL A 288 20.47 6.35 -3.99
N GLY A 289 19.68 7.40 -4.14
CA GLY A 289 19.28 7.88 -5.45
C GLY A 289 19.13 9.38 -5.47
N THR A 290 19.06 9.92 -6.68
CA THR A 290 18.92 11.34 -6.93
C THR A 290 17.68 11.58 -7.79
N ALA A 291 16.79 12.41 -7.30
CA ALA A 291 15.67 12.95 -8.06
C ALA A 291 16.04 14.32 -8.61
N THR A 292 15.64 14.58 -9.85
CA THR A 292 15.79 15.87 -10.52
C THR A 292 14.42 16.41 -10.90
N PHE A 293 14.24 17.71 -10.75
CA PHE A 293 13.05 18.45 -11.15
C PHE A 293 13.51 19.69 -11.92
N ASP A 294 13.09 19.78 -13.17
CA ASP A 294 13.37 20.92 -14.04
C ASP A 294 12.10 21.79 -14.08
N CYS A 295 12.15 22.96 -13.44
CA CYS A 295 10.98 23.83 -13.27
C CYS A 295 10.94 24.90 -14.38
N ALA A 296 9.74 25.22 -14.88
CA ALA A 296 9.57 26.22 -15.94
C ALA A 296 9.78 27.66 -15.45
N ASP A 297 9.42 27.93 -14.20
CA ASP A 297 9.49 29.23 -13.54
C ASP A 297 9.60 29.07 -12.01
N GLU A 298 9.68 30.19 -11.28
CA GLU A 298 9.80 30.19 -9.82
C GLU A 298 8.53 29.71 -9.09
N GLU A 299 7.35 29.86 -9.71
CA GLU A 299 6.10 29.38 -9.13
C GLU A 299 6.08 27.85 -9.13
N ALA A 300 6.43 27.24 -10.26
CA ALA A 300 6.60 25.81 -10.41
C ALA A 300 7.68 25.26 -9.45
N LEU A 301 8.80 25.98 -9.29
CA LEU A 301 9.85 25.60 -8.34
C LEU A 301 9.35 25.61 -6.89
N CYS A 302 8.63 26.64 -6.49
CA CYS A 302 8.01 26.70 -5.17
C CYS A 302 6.98 25.58 -4.97
N GLY A 303 6.18 25.28 -6.00
CA GLY A 303 5.21 24.18 -5.98
C GLY A 303 5.88 22.81 -5.83
N VAL A 304 7.02 22.58 -6.47
CA VAL A 304 7.82 21.35 -6.30
C VAL A 304 8.37 21.25 -4.89
N LEU A 305 8.97 22.32 -4.34
CA LEU A 305 9.49 22.33 -2.98
C LEU A 305 8.40 22.07 -1.93
N GLU A 306 7.23 22.70 -2.09
CA GLU A 306 6.06 22.48 -1.24
C GLU A 306 5.56 21.02 -1.38
N GLY A 307 5.48 20.52 -2.61
CA GLY A 307 5.12 19.13 -2.91
C GLY A 307 6.06 18.11 -2.26
N ILE A 308 7.37 18.34 -2.30
CA ILE A 308 8.36 17.51 -1.59
C ILE A 308 8.08 17.56 -0.08
N GLY A 309 7.97 18.76 0.51
CA GLY A 309 7.76 18.97 1.94
C GLY A 309 6.55 18.20 2.48
N THR A 310 5.41 18.23 1.78
CA THR A 310 4.18 17.53 2.21
C THR A 310 4.33 16.02 2.35
N ARG A 311 5.29 15.39 1.66
CA ARG A 311 5.44 13.93 1.58
C ARG A 311 6.41 13.34 2.59
N ILE A 312 7.29 14.17 3.17
CA ILE A 312 8.38 13.69 4.02
C ILE A 312 7.88 13.02 5.30
N VAL A 313 6.81 13.56 5.93
CA VAL A 313 6.30 13.03 7.20
C VAL A 313 5.91 11.55 7.11
N PHE A 314 5.48 11.08 5.94
CA PHE A 314 5.04 9.70 5.73
C PHE A 314 6.19 8.68 5.74
N LEU A 315 7.43 9.16 5.80
CA LEU A 315 8.59 8.32 6.01
C LEU A 315 8.77 7.95 7.48
N ILE A 316 8.28 8.76 8.42
CA ILE A 316 8.47 8.55 9.86
C ILE A 316 7.79 7.24 10.27
N ASP A 317 8.54 6.33 10.89
CA ASP A 317 8.05 5.02 11.36
C ASP A 317 7.33 4.17 10.28
N TRP A 318 7.58 4.44 8.99
CA TRP A 318 6.93 3.76 7.86
C TRP A 318 7.12 2.23 7.90
N ASN A 319 8.34 1.76 8.20
CA ASN A 319 8.61 0.33 8.31
C ASN A 319 7.88 -0.32 9.49
N ARG A 320 7.69 0.44 10.57
CA ARG A 320 6.95 -0.01 11.75
C ARG A 320 5.48 -0.20 11.40
N ALA A 321 4.88 0.76 10.69
CA ALA A 321 3.52 0.67 10.18
C ALA A 321 3.35 -0.50 9.18
N ARG A 322 4.22 -0.57 8.16
CA ARG A 322 4.17 -1.63 7.14
C ARG A 322 4.19 -3.03 7.76
N LYS A 323 5.13 -3.31 8.67
CA LYS A 323 5.24 -4.64 9.31
C LYS A 323 3.99 -5.02 10.10
N ARG A 324 3.30 -4.04 10.69
CA ARG A 324 2.06 -4.27 11.45
C ARG A 324 0.89 -4.55 10.53
N LEU A 325 0.81 -3.86 9.39
CA LEU A 325 -0.20 -4.08 8.36
C LEU A 325 -0.12 -5.46 7.71
N GLU A 326 1.10 -6.00 7.55
CA GLU A 326 1.33 -7.34 6.97
C GLU A 326 0.70 -8.48 7.79
N GLN A 327 0.16 -8.20 9.00
CA GLN A 327 -0.63 -9.16 9.78
C GLN A 327 -2.09 -9.26 9.29
N PHE A 328 -2.59 -8.27 8.53
CA PHE A 328 -4.00 -8.19 8.11
C PHE A 328 -4.17 -8.29 6.60
N VAL A 329 -3.15 -7.90 5.84
CA VAL A 329 -3.18 -7.84 4.37
C VAL A 329 -1.88 -8.36 3.76
N GLY A 330 -1.89 -8.62 2.45
CA GLY A 330 -0.69 -8.95 1.68
C GLY A 330 0.41 -7.88 1.75
N LYS A 331 1.67 -8.28 1.48
CA LYS A 331 2.84 -7.38 1.53
C LYS A 331 2.73 -6.19 0.58
N THR A 332 2.18 -6.42 -0.62
CA THR A 332 1.96 -5.38 -1.62
C THR A 332 0.87 -4.42 -1.16
N ASP A 333 -0.22 -4.95 -0.60
CA ASP A 333 -1.35 -4.16 -0.12
C ASP A 333 -0.98 -3.29 1.07
N ALA A 334 -0.13 -3.78 1.99
CA ALA A 334 0.39 -2.98 3.10
C ALA A 334 1.12 -1.71 2.60
N VAL A 335 1.92 -1.82 1.53
CA VAL A 335 2.58 -0.65 0.91
C VAL A 335 1.57 0.25 0.22
N ALA A 336 0.58 -0.34 -0.48
CA ALA A 336 -0.45 0.41 -1.18
C ALA A 336 -1.37 1.20 -0.23
N ILE A 337 -1.69 0.66 0.95
CA ILE A 337 -2.43 1.37 2.02
C ILE A 337 -1.64 2.59 2.48
N LEU A 338 -0.33 2.45 2.75
CA LEU A 338 0.50 3.56 3.19
C LEU A 338 0.67 4.63 2.09
N ALA A 339 0.70 4.22 0.82
CA ALA A 339 0.76 5.15 -0.31
C ALA A 339 -0.54 5.94 -0.41
N GLU A 340 -1.69 5.26 -0.30
CA GLU A 340 -2.99 5.92 -0.30
C GLU A 340 -3.18 6.84 0.92
N ALA A 341 -2.73 6.41 2.10
CA ALA A 341 -2.74 7.25 3.29
C ALA A 341 -1.93 8.54 3.06
N ALA A 342 -0.73 8.45 2.46
CA ALA A 342 0.08 9.61 2.11
C ALA A 342 -0.63 10.54 1.12
N ARG A 343 -1.28 10.00 0.08
CA ARG A 343 -2.06 10.79 -0.90
C ARG A 343 -3.23 11.53 -0.26
N ARG A 344 -3.97 10.87 0.63
CA ARG A 344 -5.10 11.44 1.38
C ARG A 344 -4.66 12.29 2.58
N ARG A 345 -3.36 12.42 2.81
CA ARG A 345 -2.75 13.10 3.98
C ARG A 345 -3.24 12.56 5.33
N VAL A 346 -3.46 11.25 5.40
CA VAL A 346 -3.85 10.53 6.62
C VAL A 346 -2.59 9.99 7.31
N GLY A 347 -2.32 10.46 8.52
CA GLY A 347 -1.10 10.11 9.25
C GLY A 347 -1.13 8.71 9.86
N HIS A 348 -0.36 7.77 9.34
CA HIS A 348 -0.27 6.40 9.89
C HIS A 348 0.30 6.37 11.32
N MET A 349 1.01 7.42 11.76
CA MET A 349 1.48 7.54 13.14
C MET A 349 0.33 7.63 14.15
N ALA A 350 -0.79 8.26 13.78
CA ALA A 350 -1.97 8.31 14.64
C ALA A 350 -2.55 6.91 14.87
N TRP A 351 -2.59 6.09 13.81
CA TRP A 351 -2.97 4.68 13.91
C TRP A 351 -2.01 3.89 14.79
N LEU A 352 -0.70 4.07 14.63
CA LEU A 352 0.31 3.45 15.51
C LEU A 352 0.15 3.86 16.97
N ALA A 353 -0.10 5.14 17.24
CA ALA A 353 -0.31 5.68 18.59
C ALA A 353 -1.63 5.18 19.20
N ALA A 354 -2.65 4.94 18.37
CA ALA A 354 -3.93 4.36 18.78
C ALA A 354 -3.88 2.84 19.04
N GLY A 355 -2.69 2.23 18.99
CA GLY A 355 -2.50 0.81 19.23
C GLY A 355 -2.39 -0.02 17.96
N GLY A 356 -2.31 0.57 16.77
CA GLY A 356 -1.95 -0.10 15.53
C GLY A 356 -2.67 -1.43 15.29
N GLU A 357 -1.92 -2.53 15.33
CA GLU A 357 -2.45 -3.89 15.19
C GLU A 357 -3.43 -4.28 16.30
N GLN A 358 -3.24 -3.81 17.54
CA GLN A 358 -4.15 -4.11 18.64
C GLN A 358 -5.54 -3.50 18.41
N LEU A 359 -5.63 -2.36 17.72
CA LEU A 359 -6.90 -1.73 17.35
C LEU A 359 -7.73 -2.64 16.45
N VAL A 360 -7.09 -3.19 15.42
CA VAL A 360 -7.74 -4.08 14.42
C VAL A 360 -8.04 -5.44 15.03
N PHE A 361 -7.10 -6.07 15.73
CA PHE A 361 -7.35 -7.33 16.43
C PHE A 361 -8.43 -7.20 17.50
N GLY A 362 -8.45 -6.08 18.24
CA GLY A 362 -9.51 -5.80 19.21
C GLY A 362 -10.88 -5.64 18.55
N ALA A 363 -10.94 -5.06 17.35
CA ALA A 363 -12.17 -4.99 16.57
C ALA A 363 -12.64 -6.37 16.09
N MET A 364 -11.71 -7.20 15.59
CA MET A 364 -12.00 -8.58 15.18
C MET A 364 -12.48 -9.43 16.38
N GLN A 365 -11.82 -9.30 17.53
CA GLN A 365 -12.17 -10.02 18.75
C GLN A 365 -13.54 -9.62 19.30
N ALA A 366 -13.90 -8.33 19.24
CA ALA A 366 -15.16 -7.81 19.76
C ALA A 366 -16.38 -8.35 19.00
N LEU A 367 -16.23 -8.64 17.70
CA LEU A 367 -17.28 -9.26 16.89
C LEU A 367 -17.45 -10.76 17.18
N GLY A 368 -16.47 -11.37 17.83
CA GLY A 368 -16.56 -12.74 18.32
C GLY A 368 -16.34 -13.82 17.26
N PRO A 369 -16.42 -15.11 17.68
CA PRO A 369 -16.09 -16.26 16.86
C PRO A 369 -17.04 -16.48 15.67
N GLU A 370 -18.20 -15.80 15.66
CA GLU A 370 -19.18 -15.86 14.57
C GLU A 370 -18.68 -15.17 13.29
N TYR A 371 -17.72 -14.24 13.41
CA TYR A 371 -17.13 -13.49 12.30
C TYR A 371 -15.65 -13.81 12.10
N PHE A 372 -14.88 -13.94 13.18
CA PHE A 372 -13.44 -14.21 13.11
C PHE A 372 -13.04 -15.37 14.02
N ARG A 373 -12.38 -16.38 13.45
CA ARG A 373 -11.74 -17.46 14.20
C ARG A 373 -10.30 -17.08 14.58
N ILE A 374 -9.77 -17.78 15.58
CA ILE A 374 -8.36 -17.64 15.95
C ILE A 374 -7.48 -18.03 14.76
N GLY A 375 -6.64 -17.09 14.31
CA GLY A 375 -5.73 -17.27 13.17
C GLY A 375 -6.23 -16.70 11.85
N ASP A 376 -7.48 -16.23 11.79
CA ASP A 376 -8.00 -15.59 10.57
C ASP A 376 -7.26 -14.28 10.26
N ARG A 377 -7.02 -14.07 8.97
CA ARG A 377 -6.48 -12.82 8.43
C ARG A 377 -7.61 -11.96 7.88
N LEU A 378 -7.55 -10.65 8.11
CA LEU A 378 -8.63 -9.72 7.75
C LEU A 378 -9.01 -9.80 6.26
N ASP A 379 -8.03 -9.81 5.37
CA ASP A 379 -8.25 -9.94 3.92
C ASP A 379 -8.76 -11.32 3.47
N GLY A 380 -8.53 -12.37 4.25
CA GLY A 380 -9.07 -13.70 4.00
C GLY A 380 -10.57 -13.79 4.33
N VAL A 381 -11.03 -12.97 5.28
CA VAL A 381 -12.45 -12.92 5.68
C VAL A 381 -13.22 -11.89 4.87
N LEU A 382 -12.69 -10.68 4.69
CA LEU A 382 -13.37 -9.57 3.99
C LEU A 382 -13.11 -9.53 2.48
N GLY A 383 -12.08 -10.23 2.00
CA GLY A 383 -11.50 -9.96 0.69
C GLY A 383 -10.53 -8.77 0.71
N THR A 384 -9.60 -8.76 -0.25
CA THR A 384 -8.47 -7.82 -0.26
C THR A 384 -8.90 -6.35 -0.36
N GLU A 385 -9.87 -6.02 -1.22
CA GLU A 385 -10.30 -4.62 -1.39
C GLU A 385 -10.99 -4.06 -0.15
N LYS A 386 -11.97 -4.80 0.40
CA LYS A 386 -12.69 -4.40 1.62
C LYS A 386 -11.72 -4.27 2.80
N ALA A 387 -10.77 -5.19 2.95
CA ALA A 387 -9.76 -5.12 4.00
C ALA A 387 -8.84 -3.88 3.87
N ARG A 388 -8.40 -3.55 2.65
CA ARG A 388 -7.60 -2.33 2.41
C ARG A 388 -8.38 -1.07 2.76
N ALA A 389 -9.63 -0.98 2.32
CA ALA A 389 -10.50 0.16 2.58
C ALA A 389 -10.75 0.33 4.09
N PHE A 390 -11.12 -0.75 4.78
CA PHE A 390 -11.31 -0.76 6.22
C PHE A 390 -10.07 -0.25 6.98
N VAL A 391 -8.89 -0.78 6.67
CA VAL A 391 -7.66 -0.38 7.39
C VAL A 391 -7.33 1.09 7.12
N LEU A 392 -7.45 1.56 5.88
CA LEU A 392 -7.25 2.96 5.55
C LEU A 392 -8.23 3.89 6.28
N GLU A 393 -9.51 3.52 6.35
CA GLU A 393 -10.52 4.27 7.10
C GLU A 393 -10.26 4.26 8.60
N SER A 394 -9.77 3.13 9.16
CA SER A 394 -9.32 3.08 10.56
C SER A 394 -8.15 4.03 10.84
N MET A 395 -7.23 4.20 9.89
CA MET A 395 -6.15 5.19 9.99
C MET A 395 -6.69 6.61 9.94
N ALA A 396 -7.70 6.87 9.10
CA ALA A 396 -8.34 8.16 8.99
C ALA A 396 -9.07 8.54 10.29
N LEU A 397 -9.79 7.59 10.90
CA LEU A 397 -10.42 7.76 12.21
C LEU A 397 -9.39 8.12 13.28
N ALA A 398 -8.29 7.36 13.36
CA ALA A 398 -7.22 7.63 14.32
C ALA A 398 -6.57 9.01 14.08
N SER A 399 -6.30 9.36 12.82
CA SER A 399 -5.71 10.65 12.44
C SER A 399 -6.63 11.83 12.78
N ALA A 400 -7.93 11.71 12.52
CA ALA A 400 -8.92 12.73 12.85
C ALA A 400 -9.09 12.88 14.37
N ALA A 401 -9.20 11.77 15.09
CA ALA A 401 -9.32 11.77 16.55
C ALA A 401 -8.12 12.45 17.23
N MET A 402 -6.90 12.18 16.76
CA MET A 402 -5.69 12.83 17.26
C MET A 402 -5.70 14.34 17.01
N GLN A 403 -6.08 14.77 15.80
CA GLN A 403 -6.17 16.20 15.47
C GLN A 403 -7.21 16.92 16.32
N GLN A 404 -8.32 16.23 16.64
CA GLN A 404 -9.39 16.73 17.50
C GLN A 404 -9.13 16.53 19.00
N ARG A 405 -7.96 15.97 19.39
CA ARG A 405 -7.57 15.63 20.76
C ARG A 405 -8.59 14.75 21.49
N GLN A 406 -9.22 13.83 20.76
CA GLN A 406 -10.18 12.89 21.30
C GLN A 406 -9.50 11.71 22.03
N PRO A 407 -10.17 11.08 23.00
CA PRO A 407 -9.64 9.90 23.68
C PRO A 407 -9.45 8.70 22.75
N LEU A 408 -8.37 7.96 22.94
CA LEU A 408 -8.04 6.76 22.16
C LEU A 408 -9.10 5.64 22.26
N ALA A 409 -9.82 5.56 23.37
CA ALA A 409 -10.89 4.58 23.54
C ALA A 409 -12.00 4.73 22.49
N LEU A 410 -12.32 5.98 22.11
CA LEU A 410 -13.34 6.26 21.11
C LEU A 410 -12.93 5.74 19.72
N VAL A 411 -11.64 5.83 19.37
CA VAL A 411 -11.10 5.26 18.11
C VAL A 411 -11.29 3.75 18.06
N ALA A 412 -11.13 3.05 19.19
CA ALA A 412 -11.33 1.61 19.25
C ALA A 412 -12.81 1.23 19.05
N ASP A 413 -13.72 1.99 19.65
CA ASP A 413 -15.16 1.77 19.48
C ASP A 413 -15.62 2.09 18.04
N ASP A 414 -15.17 3.21 17.46
CA ASP A 414 -15.46 3.56 16.07
C ASP A 414 -14.88 2.53 15.09
N THR A 415 -13.70 1.98 15.38
CA THR A 415 -13.09 0.93 14.55
C THR A 415 -13.89 -0.39 14.62
N ARG A 416 -14.46 -0.73 15.78
CA ARG A 416 -15.38 -1.88 15.91
C ARG A 416 -16.64 -1.68 15.09
N LEU A 417 -17.27 -0.52 15.21
CA LEU A 417 -18.47 -0.17 14.46
C LEU A 417 -18.20 -0.16 12.95
N LEU A 418 -17.05 0.37 12.54
CA LEU A 418 -16.62 0.35 11.15
C LEU A 418 -16.47 -1.09 10.64
N LEU A 419 -15.83 -1.97 11.39
CA LEU A 419 -15.64 -3.37 10.98
C LEU A 419 -16.97 -4.13 10.89
N ALA A 420 -17.89 -3.89 11.83
CA ALA A 420 -19.24 -4.44 11.79
C ALA A 420 -19.97 -4.07 10.50
N ARG A 421 -19.87 -2.79 10.07
CA ARG A 421 -20.45 -2.31 8.81
C ARG A 421 -19.86 -3.00 7.57
N TYR A 422 -18.54 -3.25 7.56
CA TYR A 422 -17.90 -3.97 6.46
C TYR A 422 -18.34 -5.43 6.38
N LEU A 423 -18.68 -6.06 7.51
CA LEU A 423 -19.14 -7.45 7.58
C LEU A 423 -20.64 -7.63 7.35
N HIS A 424 -21.45 -6.63 7.70
CA HIS A 424 -22.89 -6.65 7.41
C HIS A 424 -23.20 -6.35 5.94
N ARG A 425 -22.23 -5.85 5.15
CA ARG A 425 -22.39 -5.69 3.69
C ARG A 425 -22.10 -6.97 2.90
N HIS A 426 -23.18 -7.71 2.67
CA HIS A 426 -23.53 -8.49 1.46
C HIS A 426 -22.86 -9.84 1.15
N ASP A 427 -21.94 -10.40 1.96
CA ASP A 427 -21.30 -11.68 1.59
C ASP A 427 -22.26 -12.87 1.41
N GLU A 428 -23.40 -12.85 2.10
CA GLU A 428 -24.47 -13.85 1.94
C GLU A 428 -25.22 -13.62 0.63
N PHE A 429 -25.83 -12.45 0.44
CA PHE A 429 -26.57 -12.13 -0.79
C PHE A 429 -25.74 -12.23 -2.07
N ASP A 430 -24.43 -12.02 -2.02
CA ASP A 430 -23.56 -12.16 -3.20
C ASP A 430 -23.53 -13.61 -3.71
N LEU A 431 -23.52 -14.61 -2.83
CA LEU A 431 -23.58 -16.03 -3.22
C LEU A 431 -24.93 -16.38 -3.86
N LEU A 432 -26.03 -15.93 -3.27
CA LEU A 432 -27.38 -16.20 -3.80
C LEU A 432 -27.65 -15.41 -5.09
N ALA A 433 -27.08 -14.21 -5.24
CA ALA A 433 -27.14 -13.46 -6.49
C ALA A 433 -26.35 -14.17 -7.61
N GLU A 434 -25.19 -14.73 -7.31
CA GLU A 434 -24.42 -15.55 -8.27
C GLU A 434 -25.20 -16.80 -8.69
N HIS A 435 -25.82 -17.50 -7.73
CA HIS A 435 -26.70 -18.64 -8.01
C HIS A 435 -27.88 -18.25 -8.91
N ALA A 436 -28.58 -17.16 -8.57
CA ALA A 436 -29.71 -16.66 -9.36
C ALA A 436 -29.30 -16.24 -10.79
N ALA A 437 -28.04 -15.82 -10.99
CA ALA A 437 -27.52 -15.53 -12.32
C ALA A 437 -27.40 -16.79 -13.19
N TYR A 438 -27.03 -17.94 -12.63
CA TYR A 438 -27.05 -19.23 -13.35
C TYR A 438 -28.47 -19.64 -13.72
N CYS A 439 -29.42 -19.51 -12.78
CA CYS A 439 -30.84 -19.77 -13.06
C CYS A 439 -31.38 -18.87 -14.19
N HIS A 440 -31.04 -17.58 -14.16
CA HIS A 440 -31.40 -16.64 -15.23
C HIS A 440 -30.79 -17.05 -16.57
N ALA A 441 -29.50 -17.41 -16.61
CA ALA A 441 -28.83 -17.83 -17.83
C ALA A 441 -29.42 -19.11 -18.44
N LEU A 442 -29.83 -20.07 -17.60
CA LEU A 442 -30.54 -21.28 -18.01
C LEU A 442 -31.91 -20.94 -18.63
N ALA A 443 -32.73 -20.15 -17.94
CA ALA A 443 -34.05 -19.72 -18.42
C ALA A 443 -33.96 -18.90 -19.72
N GLU A 444 -32.99 -17.99 -19.81
CA GLU A 444 -32.74 -17.19 -21.00
C GLU A 444 -32.32 -18.07 -22.19
N GLY A 445 -31.41 -19.02 -21.95
CA GLY A 445 -30.96 -19.96 -22.96
C GLY A 445 -32.08 -20.86 -23.50
N LEU A 446 -33.01 -21.30 -22.66
CA LEU A 446 -34.19 -22.06 -23.06
C LEU A 446 -35.13 -21.22 -23.95
N ARG A 447 -35.45 -20.01 -23.49
CA ARG A 447 -36.31 -19.07 -24.21
C ARG A 447 -35.71 -18.69 -25.57
N ASP A 448 -34.43 -18.38 -25.60
CA ASP A 448 -33.71 -18.07 -26.84
C ASP A 448 -33.58 -19.31 -27.73
N GLY A 449 -33.34 -20.49 -27.16
CA GLY A 449 -33.26 -21.74 -27.91
C GLY A 449 -34.55 -22.01 -28.69
N LEU A 450 -35.71 -21.88 -28.06
CA LEU A 450 -37.01 -22.01 -28.73
C LEU A 450 -37.23 -20.92 -29.80
N ALA A 451 -36.83 -19.68 -29.53
CA ALA A 451 -36.96 -18.58 -30.48
C ALA A 451 -36.11 -18.79 -31.75
N HIS A 452 -34.93 -19.41 -31.60
CA HIS A 452 -34.02 -19.73 -32.71
C HIS A 452 -34.29 -21.09 -33.35
N GLY A 453 -35.28 -21.84 -32.87
CA GLY A 453 -35.69 -23.10 -33.47
C GLY A 453 -34.84 -24.30 -33.07
N HIS A 454 -34.24 -24.30 -31.87
CA HIS A 454 -33.36 -25.38 -31.39
C HIS A 454 -34.08 -26.73 -31.34
N GLU A 455 -35.40 -26.77 -31.19
CA GLU A 455 -36.20 -28.00 -31.28
C GLU A 455 -36.06 -28.75 -32.62
N ARG A 456 -35.54 -28.07 -33.65
CA ARG A 456 -35.28 -28.61 -35.00
C ARG A 456 -33.79 -28.68 -35.32
N ASP A 457 -32.91 -28.18 -34.44
CA ASP A 457 -31.46 -28.20 -34.62
C ASP A 457 -30.81 -29.04 -33.52
N ARG A 458 -30.61 -30.32 -33.85
CA ARG A 458 -30.00 -31.31 -32.95
C ARG A 458 -28.63 -30.88 -32.43
N LYS A 459 -27.83 -30.18 -33.25
CA LYS A 459 -26.49 -29.78 -32.84
C LYS A 459 -26.59 -28.63 -31.83
N ALA A 460 -27.36 -27.58 -32.15
CA ALA A 460 -27.53 -26.44 -31.27
C ALA A 460 -28.20 -26.81 -29.94
N ALA A 461 -29.22 -27.66 -29.95
CA ALA A 461 -29.89 -28.13 -28.74
C ALA A 461 -28.96 -28.97 -27.83
N ARG A 462 -28.11 -29.81 -28.43
CA ARG A 462 -27.12 -30.60 -27.69
C ARG A 462 -26.02 -29.72 -27.08
N GLU A 463 -25.46 -28.79 -27.86
CA GLU A 463 -24.46 -27.85 -27.36
C GLU A 463 -25.03 -26.99 -26.21
N PHE A 464 -26.31 -26.61 -26.30
CA PHE A 464 -26.98 -25.90 -25.21
C PHE A 464 -27.20 -26.78 -23.97
N SER A 465 -27.65 -28.03 -24.12
CA SER A 465 -27.81 -28.96 -22.98
C SER A 465 -26.48 -29.24 -22.26
N GLU A 466 -25.38 -29.45 -23.00
CA GLU A 466 -24.05 -29.63 -22.40
C GLU A 466 -23.62 -28.39 -21.61
N ARG A 467 -23.90 -27.18 -22.13
CA ARG A 467 -23.64 -25.92 -21.42
C ARG A 467 -24.55 -25.72 -20.21
N ALA A 468 -25.82 -26.10 -20.30
CA ALA A 468 -26.77 -26.06 -19.19
C ALA A 468 -26.29 -26.94 -18.04
N LYS A 469 -25.79 -28.14 -18.33
CA LYS A 469 -25.20 -29.02 -17.32
C LYS A 469 -23.95 -28.46 -16.66
N ASP A 470 -23.15 -27.68 -17.39
CA ASP A 470 -22.01 -26.98 -16.81
C ASP A 470 -22.41 -25.80 -15.92
N TRP A 471 -23.56 -25.15 -16.19
CA TRP A 471 -24.11 -24.09 -15.35
C TRP A 471 -24.76 -24.65 -14.09
N GLU A 472 -25.55 -25.72 -14.18
CA GLU A 472 -26.11 -26.42 -13.01
C GLU A 472 -24.99 -26.91 -12.07
N ARG A 473 -23.94 -27.55 -12.58
CA ARG A 473 -22.80 -27.97 -11.74
C ARG A 473 -22.14 -26.81 -10.99
N ARG A 474 -22.17 -25.59 -11.56
CA ARG A 474 -21.64 -24.39 -10.87
C ARG A 474 -22.62 -23.88 -9.82
N ALA A 475 -23.92 -23.95 -10.07
CA ALA A 475 -24.96 -23.66 -9.08
C ALA A 475 -24.86 -24.61 -7.87
N ASP A 476 -24.74 -25.92 -8.12
CA ASP A 476 -24.45 -26.98 -7.14
C ASP A 476 -23.25 -26.64 -6.24
N GLN A 477 -22.15 -26.17 -6.85
CA GLN A 477 -20.95 -25.82 -6.09
C GLN A 477 -21.22 -24.66 -5.12
N LEU A 478 -22.07 -23.69 -5.50
CA LEU A 478 -22.47 -22.60 -4.60
C LEU A 478 -23.31 -23.13 -3.43
N VAL A 479 -24.15 -24.14 -3.64
CA VAL A 479 -24.89 -24.82 -2.56
C VAL A 479 -23.92 -25.50 -1.59
N MET A 480 -22.92 -26.23 -2.11
CA MET A 480 -21.90 -26.86 -1.26
C MET A 480 -21.09 -25.83 -0.47
N ASP A 481 -20.75 -24.70 -1.10
CA ASP A 481 -20.06 -23.60 -0.45
C ASP A 481 -20.94 -22.96 0.65
N ALA A 482 -22.23 -22.79 0.40
CA ALA A 482 -23.19 -22.29 1.39
C ALA A 482 -23.33 -23.25 2.58
N ARG A 483 -23.42 -24.56 2.33
CA ARG A 483 -23.43 -25.61 3.38
C ARG A 483 -22.16 -25.60 4.21
N ALA A 484 -20.98 -25.57 3.57
CA ALA A 484 -19.70 -25.49 4.28
C ALA A 484 -19.60 -24.23 5.14
N ARG A 485 -20.14 -23.09 4.67
CA ARG A 485 -20.23 -21.85 5.45
C ARG A 485 -21.21 -21.98 6.62
N ALA A 486 -22.34 -22.65 6.45
CA ALA A 486 -23.32 -22.93 7.51
C ALA A 486 -22.76 -23.86 8.59
N GLU A 487 -22.09 -24.94 8.22
CA GLU A 487 -21.37 -25.82 9.16
C GLU A 487 -20.32 -25.04 9.97
N ALA A 488 -19.63 -24.12 9.30
CA ALA A 488 -18.64 -23.28 9.94
C ALA A 488 -19.25 -22.15 10.81
N ARG A 489 -20.45 -21.68 10.47
CA ARG A 489 -21.08 -20.47 11.01
C ARG A 489 -22.61 -20.67 11.08
N PRO A 490 -23.19 -20.97 12.26
CA PRO A 490 -24.63 -21.25 12.39
C PRO A 490 -25.57 -20.16 11.84
N ARG A 491 -25.14 -18.88 11.83
CA ARG A 491 -25.93 -17.78 11.23
C ARG A 491 -26.22 -17.93 9.73
N TRP A 492 -25.44 -18.75 9.02
CA TRP A 492 -25.62 -19.04 7.61
C TRP A 492 -26.68 -20.12 7.35
N GLU A 493 -27.21 -20.79 8.37
CA GLU A 493 -28.15 -21.92 8.21
C GLU A 493 -29.42 -21.54 7.42
N ALA A 494 -30.11 -20.48 7.84
CA ALA A 494 -31.31 -19.98 7.13
C ALA A 494 -31.00 -19.50 5.69
N PHE A 495 -29.75 -19.15 5.41
CA PHE A 495 -29.33 -18.75 4.06
C PHE A 495 -28.96 -19.96 3.21
N ALA A 496 -28.27 -20.97 3.78
CA ALA A 496 -27.97 -22.21 3.10
C ALA A 496 -29.27 -22.94 2.71
N GLU A 497 -30.27 -23.01 3.61
CA GLU A 497 -31.61 -23.54 3.28
C GLU A 497 -32.26 -22.82 2.10
N LEU A 498 -32.07 -21.50 2.00
CA LEU A 498 -32.62 -20.70 0.90
C LEU A 498 -31.93 -21.00 -0.43
N VAL A 499 -30.59 -21.13 -0.44
CA VAL A 499 -29.83 -21.48 -1.64
C VAL A 499 -30.14 -22.92 -2.07
N GLU A 500 -30.27 -23.85 -1.12
CA GLU A 500 -30.70 -25.23 -1.40
C GLU A 500 -32.07 -25.28 -2.08
N THR A 501 -33.04 -24.48 -1.60
CA THR A 501 -34.36 -24.38 -2.27
C THR A 501 -34.27 -23.71 -3.64
N ALA A 502 -33.30 -22.82 -3.86
CA ALA A 502 -33.10 -22.17 -5.15
C ALA A 502 -32.50 -23.12 -6.18
N ASP A 503 -31.72 -24.12 -5.74
CA ASP A 503 -31.05 -25.09 -6.61
C ASP A 503 -32.03 -25.98 -7.38
N ASP A 504 -33.18 -26.29 -6.77
CA ASP A 504 -34.28 -26.99 -7.45
C ASP A 504 -34.78 -26.23 -8.72
N VAL A 505 -34.58 -24.90 -8.79
CA VAL A 505 -34.85 -24.11 -10.01
C VAL A 505 -33.82 -24.44 -11.10
N ALA A 506 -32.54 -24.50 -10.75
CA ALA A 506 -31.46 -24.79 -11.68
C ALA A 506 -31.62 -26.21 -12.25
N ASP A 507 -31.95 -27.18 -11.39
CA ASP A 507 -32.24 -28.56 -11.78
C ASP A 507 -33.40 -28.66 -12.77
N ALA A 508 -34.53 -28.00 -12.48
CA ALA A 508 -35.70 -28.02 -13.35
C ALA A 508 -35.41 -27.40 -14.73
N LEU A 509 -34.63 -26.31 -14.78
CA LEU A 509 -34.25 -25.67 -16.03
C LEU A 509 -33.19 -26.48 -16.81
N GLU A 510 -32.26 -27.14 -16.12
CA GLU A 510 -31.31 -28.05 -16.77
C GLU A 510 -32.01 -29.25 -17.38
N GLU A 511 -32.96 -29.86 -16.66
CA GLU A 511 -33.77 -30.96 -17.17
C GLU A 511 -34.57 -30.54 -18.42
N ALA A 512 -35.16 -29.34 -18.42
CA ALA A 512 -35.81 -28.79 -19.61
C ALA A 512 -34.82 -28.66 -20.79
N ALA A 513 -33.58 -28.23 -20.55
CA ALA A 513 -32.57 -28.12 -21.60
C ALA A 513 -32.16 -29.49 -22.16
N PHE A 514 -32.04 -30.50 -21.29
CA PHE A 514 -31.82 -31.88 -21.69
C PHE A 514 -32.98 -32.43 -22.54
N LEU A 515 -34.22 -32.26 -22.09
CA LEU A 515 -35.42 -32.69 -22.82
C LEU A 515 -35.53 -32.01 -24.19
N LEU A 516 -35.18 -30.73 -24.31
CA LEU A 516 -35.11 -30.03 -25.60
C LEU A 516 -34.11 -30.70 -26.57
N SER A 517 -32.98 -31.20 -26.06
CA SER A 517 -32.00 -31.93 -26.88
C SER A 517 -32.54 -33.27 -27.39
N LEU A 518 -33.40 -33.94 -26.62
CA LEU A 518 -34.09 -35.16 -27.03
C LEU A 518 -35.20 -34.87 -28.05
N ILE A 519 -35.95 -33.79 -27.87
CA ILE A 519 -36.97 -33.32 -28.82
C ILE A 519 -36.32 -33.01 -30.18
N ALA A 520 -35.15 -32.36 -30.17
CA ALA A 520 -34.38 -32.06 -31.37
C ALA A 520 -33.82 -33.31 -32.08
N ALA A 521 -33.79 -34.47 -31.42
CA ALA A 521 -33.39 -35.75 -31.98
C ALA A 521 -34.55 -36.48 -32.69
N ASP A 522 -35.21 -35.78 -33.61
CA ASP A 522 -36.35 -36.26 -34.43
C ASP A 522 -37.70 -36.46 -33.69
N HIS A 523 -37.84 -35.93 -32.47
CA HIS A 523 -39.06 -36.00 -31.65
C HIS A 523 -39.79 -34.65 -31.54
N HIS A 524 -39.93 -33.94 -32.68
CA HIS A 524 -40.57 -32.61 -32.76
C HIS A 524 -41.72 -32.57 -33.79
N GLN A 525 -42.26 -33.74 -34.17
CA GLN A 525 -43.35 -33.80 -35.15
C GLN A 525 -44.62 -33.16 -34.56
N GLY A 526 -45.13 -32.12 -35.21
CA GLY A 526 -46.28 -31.35 -34.71
C GLY A 526 -45.91 -30.14 -33.85
N TRP A 527 -44.62 -29.91 -33.53
CA TRP A 527 -44.13 -28.65 -32.94
C TRP A 527 -44.07 -27.53 -33.99
N ARG A 528 -45.22 -27.12 -34.51
CA ARG A 528 -45.38 -25.98 -35.41
C ARG A 528 -46.63 -25.19 -35.04
N GLY A 529 -46.68 -23.93 -35.43
CA GLY A 529 -47.85 -23.08 -35.20
C GLY A 529 -48.14 -22.95 -33.71
N GLU A 530 -49.33 -23.39 -33.30
CA GLU A 530 -49.85 -23.22 -31.94
C GLU A 530 -48.97 -23.86 -30.87
N VAL A 531 -48.47 -25.09 -31.08
CA VAL A 531 -47.62 -25.78 -30.10
C VAL A 531 -46.36 -24.98 -29.80
N HIS A 532 -45.63 -24.56 -30.85
CA HIS A 532 -44.42 -23.75 -30.70
C HIS A 532 -44.72 -22.40 -30.03
N GLN A 533 -45.82 -21.75 -30.43
CA GLN A 533 -46.23 -20.48 -29.83
C GLN A 533 -46.53 -20.61 -28.33
N THR A 534 -47.27 -21.64 -27.91
CA THR A 534 -47.59 -21.86 -26.49
C THR A 534 -46.35 -22.24 -25.66
N MET A 535 -45.43 -23.02 -26.23
CA MET A 535 -44.15 -23.34 -25.58
C MET A 535 -43.26 -22.10 -25.42
N GLN A 536 -43.21 -21.24 -26.44
CA GLN A 536 -42.49 -19.97 -26.36
C GLN A 536 -43.07 -19.07 -25.27
N LEU A 537 -44.39 -18.93 -25.20
CA LEU A 537 -45.06 -18.13 -24.17
C LEU A 537 -44.77 -18.65 -22.75
N LEU A 538 -44.71 -19.98 -22.58
CA LEU A 538 -44.33 -20.60 -21.30
C LEU A 538 -42.88 -20.26 -20.94
N ALA A 539 -41.93 -20.42 -21.87
CA ALA A 539 -40.53 -20.08 -21.64
C ALA A 539 -40.31 -18.57 -21.39
N ASP A 540 -41.06 -17.70 -22.06
CA ASP A 540 -41.05 -16.25 -21.84
C ASP A 540 -41.51 -15.91 -20.40
N ALA A 541 -42.56 -16.57 -19.91
CA ALA A 541 -43.07 -16.39 -18.55
C ALA A 541 -42.07 -16.88 -17.49
N VAL A 542 -41.42 -18.02 -17.72
CA VAL A 542 -40.35 -18.56 -16.86
C VAL A 542 -39.17 -17.60 -16.77
N LEU A 543 -38.69 -17.05 -17.90
CA LEU A 543 -37.63 -16.05 -17.91
C LEU A 543 -38.04 -14.78 -17.16
N GLY A 544 -39.28 -14.31 -17.36
CA GLY A 544 -39.84 -13.19 -16.60
C GLY A 544 -39.81 -13.43 -15.09
N ALA A 545 -40.20 -14.63 -14.64
CA ALA A 545 -40.14 -15.03 -13.24
C ALA A 545 -38.70 -15.02 -12.70
N ALA A 546 -37.74 -15.59 -13.44
CA ALA A 546 -36.32 -15.59 -13.05
C ALA A 546 -35.75 -14.16 -12.95
N GLN A 547 -36.12 -13.25 -13.86
CA GLN A 547 -35.73 -11.84 -13.81
C GLN A 547 -36.32 -11.11 -12.61
N ASP A 548 -37.59 -11.36 -12.28
CA ASP A 548 -38.22 -10.77 -11.10
C ASP A 548 -37.66 -11.34 -9.79
N HIS A 549 -37.22 -12.60 -9.78
CA HIS A 549 -36.47 -13.19 -8.67
C HIS A 549 -35.12 -12.51 -8.46
N VAL A 550 -34.31 -12.34 -9.52
CA VAL A 550 -33.04 -11.58 -9.45
C VAL A 550 -33.29 -10.16 -8.96
N ARG A 551 -34.34 -9.49 -9.47
CA ARG A 551 -34.71 -8.15 -9.01
C ARG A 551 -35.07 -8.12 -7.52
N ALA A 552 -35.85 -9.10 -7.03
CA ALA A 552 -36.18 -9.20 -5.62
C ALA A 552 -34.93 -9.38 -4.74
N LEU A 553 -33.98 -10.20 -5.19
CA LEU A 553 -32.70 -10.40 -4.51
C LEU A 553 -31.85 -9.13 -4.47
N GLU A 554 -31.76 -8.40 -5.57
CA GLU A 554 -30.99 -7.15 -5.64
C GLU A 554 -31.55 -6.06 -4.73
N ILE A 555 -32.88 -5.94 -4.66
CA ILE A 555 -33.53 -5.03 -3.71
C ILE A 555 -33.27 -5.49 -2.27
N ALA A 556 -33.43 -6.80 -1.99
CA ALA A 556 -33.17 -7.37 -0.67
C ALA A 556 -31.71 -7.19 -0.23
N ARG A 557 -30.77 -7.29 -1.16
CA ARG A 557 -29.35 -7.04 -0.93
C ARG A 557 -29.13 -5.62 -0.41
N GLY A 558 -29.87 -4.64 -0.93
CA GLY A 558 -29.77 -3.24 -0.50
C GLY A 558 -30.36 -2.92 0.87
N PHE A 559 -31.10 -3.84 1.51
CA PHE A 559 -31.75 -3.55 2.78
C PHE A 559 -30.75 -3.39 3.95
N GLY A 560 -30.88 -2.26 4.65
CA GLY A 560 -30.19 -1.92 5.90
C GLY A 560 -31.03 -0.98 6.78
N GLU A 561 -30.43 -0.39 7.81
CA GLU A 561 -31.12 0.51 8.77
C GLU A 561 -31.75 1.76 8.11
N ASP A 562 -31.24 2.18 6.94
CA ASP A 562 -31.70 3.36 6.19
C ASP A 562 -32.70 3.03 5.06
N SER A 563 -33.22 1.80 4.99
CA SER A 563 -34.12 1.38 3.89
C SER A 563 -35.43 2.16 3.88
N SER A 564 -35.81 2.70 2.72
CA SER A 564 -37.02 3.51 2.59
C SER A 564 -38.29 2.66 2.49
N ALA A 565 -39.46 3.29 2.67
CA ALA A 565 -40.75 2.64 2.42
C ALA A 565 -40.92 2.24 0.94
N GLU A 566 -40.32 3.00 0.02
CA GLU A 566 -40.33 2.72 -1.42
C GLU A 566 -39.54 1.44 -1.75
N ASP A 567 -38.41 1.20 -1.07
CA ASP A 567 -37.62 -0.03 -1.27
C ASP A 567 -38.39 -1.28 -0.81
N HIS A 568 -39.15 -1.16 0.28
CA HIS A 568 -40.02 -2.24 0.77
C HIS A 568 -41.19 -2.52 -0.18
N GLU A 569 -41.82 -1.48 -0.74
CA GLU A 569 -42.88 -1.62 -1.73
C GLU A 569 -42.36 -2.27 -3.01
N ALA A 570 -41.18 -1.85 -3.49
CA ALA A 570 -40.53 -2.43 -4.67
C ALA A 570 -40.19 -3.91 -4.48
N PHE A 571 -39.69 -4.30 -3.29
CA PHE A 571 -39.41 -5.69 -2.95
C PHE A 571 -40.67 -6.55 -2.95
N VAL A 572 -41.74 -6.09 -2.27
CA VAL A 572 -43.02 -6.77 -2.24
C VAL A 572 -43.61 -6.89 -3.65
N ALA A 573 -43.53 -5.83 -4.46
CA ALA A 573 -43.99 -5.85 -5.85
C ALA A 573 -43.20 -6.83 -6.74
N ALA A 574 -41.90 -7.03 -6.50
CA ALA A 574 -41.11 -8.06 -7.20
C ALA A 574 -41.57 -9.47 -6.82
N LEU A 575 -41.76 -9.77 -5.53
CA LEU A 575 -42.29 -11.06 -5.07
C LEU A 575 -43.70 -11.36 -5.61
N TRP A 576 -44.56 -10.34 -5.68
CA TRP A 576 -45.90 -10.48 -6.28
C TRP A 576 -45.84 -10.83 -7.77
N ARG A 577 -44.85 -10.32 -8.51
CA ARG A 577 -44.68 -10.65 -9.91
C ARG A 577 -44.23 -12.09 -10.11
N VAL A 578 -43.33 -12.60 -9.27
CA VAL A 578 -42.96 -14.03 -9.27
C VAL A 578 -44.20 -14.92 -9.03
N LEU A 579 -45.04 -14.58 -8.03
CA LEU A 579 -46.30 -15.29 -7.78
C LEU A 579 -47.27 -15.23 -8.96
N ASN A 580 -47.39 -14.09 -9.64
CA ASN A 580 -48.27 -13.99 -10.80
C ASN A 580 -47.73 -14.78 -12.00
N ALA A 581 -46.41 -14.86 -12.15
CA ALA A 581 -45.77 -15.62 -13.21
C ALA A 581 -45.95 -17.14 -13.02
N GLU A 582 -45.87 -17.65 -11.79
CA GLU A 582 -46.20 -19.06 -11.47
C GLU A 582 -47.63 -19.40 -11.91
N ARG A 583 -48.63 -18.64 -11.45
CA ARG A 583 -50.03 -18.81 -11.88
C ARG A 583 -50.23 -18.71 -13.39
N GLN A 584 -49.45 -17.87 -14.06
CA GLN A 584 -49.49 -17.74 -15.51
C GLN A 584 -48.90 -18.98 -16.19
N CYS A 585 -47.77 -19.50 -15.71
CA CYS A 585 -47.15 -20.72 -16.22
C CYS A 585 -48.07 -21.92 -16.05
N ASP A 586 -48.78 -21.99 -14.94
CA ASP A 586 -49.77 -23.02 -14.61
C ASP A 586 -50.95 -23.04 -15.63
N VAL A 587 -51.41 -21.87 -16.06
CA VAL A 587 -52.38 -21.73 -17.17
C VAL A 587 -51.75 -22.09 -18.51
N LEU A 588 -50.56 -21.57 -18.81
CA LEU A 588 -49.86 -21.82 -20.08
C LEU A 588 -49.53 -23.31 -20.26
N LEU A 589 -49.19 -24.03 -19.20
CA LEU A 589 -48.98 -25.47 -19.22
C LEU A 589 -50.25 -26.22 -19.67
N ARG A 590 -51.43 -25.77 -19.25
CA ARG A 590 -52.71 -26.36 -19.70
C ARG A 590 -52.97 -26.07 -21.17
N ASP A 591 -52.62 -24.87 -21.63
CA ASP A 591 -52.76 -24.49 -23.04
C ASP A 591 -51.78 -25.27 -23.93
N VAL A 592 -50.54 -25.43 -23.48
CA VAL A 592 -49.54 -26.31 -24.11
C VAL A 592 -50.07 -27.74 -24.21
N ARG A 593 -50.60 -28.32 -23.12
CA ARG A 593 -51.16 -29.67 -23.13
C ARG A 593 -52.33 -29.82 -24.11
N ARG A 594 -53.18 -28.79 -24.25
CA ARG A 594 -54.27 -28.76 -25.23
C ARG A 594 -53.71 -28.75 -26.66
N ALA A 595 -52.78 -27.86 -26.95
CA ALA A 595 -52.15 -27.77 -28.26
C ALA A 595 -51.43 -29.08 -28.64
N LEU A 596 -50.72 -29.69 -27.70
CA LEU A 596 -50.06 -30.98 -27.91
C LEU A 596 -51.07 -32.09 -28.23
N ALA A 597 -52.18 -32.17 -27.49
CA ALA A 597 -53.21 -33.19 -27.73
C ALA A 597 -53.91 -33.05 -29.10
N GLU A 598 -54.01 -31.83 -29.64
CA GLU A 598 -54.62 -31.56 -30.94
C GLU A 598 -53.66 -31.78 -32.11
N HIS A 599 -52.38 -31.42 -31.95
CA HIS A 599 -51.44 -31.31 -33.08
C HIS A 599 -50.33 -32.38 -33.08
N VAL A 600 -50.15 -33.13 -31.99
CA VAL A 600 -49.11 -34.18 -31.87
C VAL A 600 -49.75 -35.55 -31.76
N SER A 601 -49.45 -36.43 -32.73
CA SER A 601 -50.00 -37.80 -32.78
C SER A 601 -49.02 -38.90 -32.34
N ASP A 602 -47.72 -38.59 -32.27
CA ASP A 602 -46.69 -39.53 -31.83
C ASP A 602 -46.54 -39.51 -30.30
N ALA A 603 -46.55 -40.70 -29.68
CA ALA A 603 -46.49 -40.84 -28.23
C ALA A 603 -45.15 -40.37 -27.64
N ALA A 604 -44.03 -40.59 -28.33
CA ALA A 604 -42.72 -40.16 -27.83
C ALA A 604 -42.59 -38.64 -27.83
N THR A 605 -42.98 -37.98 -28.93
CA THR A 605 -43.03 -36.52 -29.04
C THR A 605 -43.98 -35.93 -28.02
N LEU A 606 -45.19 -36.48 -27.85
CA LEU A 606 -46.16 -36.01 -26.86
C LEU A 606 -45.62 -36.09 -25.42
N ASN A 607 -44.99 -37.21 -25.06
CA ASN A 607 -44.42 -37.41 -23.73
C ASN A 607 -43.26 -36.45 -23.45
N LEU A 608 -42.24 -36.42 -24.32
CA LEU A 608 -41.09 -35.52 -24.16
C LEU A 608 -41.50 -34.04 -24.12
N SER A 609 -42.49 -33.65 -24.93
CA SER A 609 -43.01 -32.28 -24.94
C SER A 609 -43.76 -31.93 -23.66
N THR A 610 -44.52 -32.88 -23.12
CA THR A 610 -45.25 -32.69 -21.86
C THR A 610 -44.28 -32.57 -20.69
N ASP A 611 -43.25 -33.41 -20.65
CA ASP A 611 -42.23 -33.40 -19.61
C ASP A 611 -41.38 -32.12 -19.70
N PHE A 612 -41.05 -31.65 -20.93
CA PHE A 612 -40.37 -30.37 -21.14
C PHE A 612 -41.17 -29.19 -20.59
N ALA A 613 -42.47 -29.13 -20.92
CA ALA A 613 -43.35 -28.08 -20.40
C ALA A 613 -43.54 -28.17 -18.89
N GLN A 614 -43.61 -29.38 -18.33
CA GLN A 614 -43.69 -29.60 -16.89
C GLN A 614 -42.41 -29.14 -16.19
N ALA A 615 -41.23 -29.40 -16.74
CA ALA A 615 -39.96 -28.95 -16.18
C ALA A 615 -39.86 -27.41 -16.14
N LEU A 616 -40.29 -26.73 -17.20
CA LEU A 616 -40.41 -25.27 -17.24
C LEU A 616 -41.34 -24.72 -16.17
N GLU A 617 -42.52 -25.33 -15.98
CA GLU A 617 -43.48 -24.89 -14.98
C GLU A 617 -43.00 -25.18 -13.54
N SER A 618 -42.42 -26.35 -13.28
CA SER A 618 -41.79 -26.69 -12.00
C SER A 618 -40.71 -25.67 -11.59
N ALA A 619 -39.94 -25.12 -12.55
CA ALA A 619 -38.97 -24.08 -12.24
C ALA A 619 -39.64 -22.82 -11.63
N THR A 620 -40.86 -22.48 -12.06
CA THR A 620 -41.61 -21.34 -11.49
C THR A 620 -42.19 -21.61 -10.11
N ASP A 621 -42.57 -22.87 -9.81
CA ASP A 621 -42.95 -23.29 -8.47
C ASP A 621 -41.78 -23.13 -7.47
N TRP A 622 -40.60 -23.58 -7.88
CA TRP A 622 -39.40 -23.44 -7.07
C TRP A 622 -38.98 -21.97 -6.90
N LEU A 623 -39.07 -21.15 -7.96
CA LEU A 623 -38.84 -19.69 -7.86
C LEU A 623 -39.80 -19.03 -6.86
N LEU A 624 -41.07 -19.46 -6.82
CA LEU A 624 -42.03 -18.98 -5.83
C LEU A 624 -41.67 -19.44 -4.41
N ALA A 625 -41.28 -20.70 -4.23
CA ALA A 625 -40.82 -21.23 -2.94
C ALA A 625 -39.59 -20.47 -2.42
N THR A 626 -38.58 -20.24 -3.28
CA THR A 626 -37.41 -19.42 -2.98
C THR A 626 -37.83 -17.97 -2.65
N GLY A 627 -38.81 -17.41 -3.36
CA GLY A 627 -39.37 -16.08 -3.07
C GLY A 627 -39.96 -15.98 -1.66
N TYR A 628 -40.69 -16.99 -1.20
CA TYR A 628 -41.17 -17.05 0.19
C TYR A 628 -40.03 -17.20 1.21
N GLY A 629 -39.01 -18.01 0.89
CA GLY A 629 -37.81 -18.15 1.71
C GLY A 629 -37.07 -16.82 1.87
N LEU A 630 -36.84 -16.11 0.76
CA LEU A 630 -36.21 -14.78 0.73
C LEU A 630 -37.00 -13.77 1.56
N ARG A 631 -38.34 -13.78 1.42
CA ARG A 631 -39.22 -12.93 2.24
C ARG A 631 -39.02 -13.17 3.74
N ARG A 632 -39.00 -14.43 4.18
CA ARG A 632 -38.78 -14.79 5.60
C ARG A 632 -37.42 -14.30 6.08
N LEU A 633 -36.37 -14.50 5.27
CA LEU A 633 -34.99 -14.10 5.60
C LEU A 633 -34.86 -12.57 5.76
N VAL A 634 -35.50 -11.80 4.88
CA VAL A 634 -35.48 -10.34 4.94
C VAL A 634 -36.24 -9.82 6.17
N PHE A 635 -37.43 -10.34 6.44
CA PHE A 635 -38.24 -9.89 7.58
C PHE A 635 -37.64 -10.26 8.94
N SER A 636 -36.98 -11.42 9.05
CA SER A 636 -36.29 -11.81 10.28
C SER A 636 -35.11 -10.88 10.61
N ARG A 637 -34.40 -10.38 9.59
CA ARG A 637 -33.32 -9.38 9.75
C ARG A 637 -33.83 -8.00 10.12
N ALA A 638 -34.98 -7.60 9.61
CA ALA A 638 -35.60 -6.31 9.91
C ALA A 638 -36.24 -6.24 11.33
N GLY A 639 -36.24 -7.35 12.09
CA GLY A 639 -36.85 -7.42 13.42
C GLY A 639 -38.39 -7.37 13.40
N VAL A 640 -39.01 -7.51 12.23
CA VAL A 640 -40.46 -7.50 12.03
C VAL A 640 -40.95 -8.94 11.87
N GLY A 641 -41.39 -9.54 12.98
CA GLY A 641 -42.12 -10.81 12.97
C GLY A 641 -41.49 -11.91 13.83
N ARG A 642 -41.99 -12.05 15.05
CA ARG A 642 -42.30 -13.37 15.62
C ARG A 642 -43.78 -13.62 15.46
#